data_AF-A0A1H8IK58-F1
#
_entry.id   AF-A0A1H8IK58-F1
#
_cell.length_a   1.000
_cell.length_b   1.000
_cell.length_c   1.000
_cell.angle_alpha   90.00
_cell.angle_beta   90.00
_cell.angle_gamma   90.00
#
_symmetry.space_group_name_H-M   'P 1'
#
loop_
_entity.id
_entity.type
_entity.pdbx_description
1 polymer ?
#
loop_
_entity_poly.entity_id
_entity_poly.type
_entity_poly.pdbx_seq_one_letter_code
_entity_poly.pdbx_strand_id
1 'polypeptide(L)'
;MGKILAGVTVIMLLFLGVFDTKAYAQQAAGDAPFINSWLVSGPFDSPVVEKLYECEAREPVNHAPKASEITASSSTLAVNPVAYLVDGDVRKQWVTENDPSPWVDLKWREPIALNEVRIAQWGDSRHVNNWYHLTFTLDDGSKVESGQVDGTSNPTVYSARPGLKNVREMRVEIDKGRSPYPPITGIAEIEVYDKAQPVDGRTEITPGLGESMGFGGESRKWEYFDDRVYNRNYDDYQDLYGYYTVKQGVDTRNKYVYAHTYVYSPAEQQAYVNVGASGSYRLFVNDRCVTDPSTPAEVQKDLTKSPVQLHPGWNKLMIQIKHTYTEDVNANGVPVAQDKNVAYLGFYGRVADQAGNRVAGLVNSVEGPSENLRIVSQGLPTGYKEWPYVWNKSVSGNTYGVSASAFQFMASGGAPGYTWKVVAGKLPEGLELNADGTVADGLVNGKVDLNSVKGVISVDARPGDHHFTVQVTDGKGSSATKDFTLTVKERPNKWFEEGRVGALTHATGIYNYFVDPNFSVDRWAERAKAQGHSLVSVETNQQAYFWPSKFCDPKSDRHLYYPKDESGKVVDGLRRFERAVKRQGIRFGLYYASQNTDKTVQDIADLIHRYDPSYLYFDGPQGHKAENFDVIYSGIRNYSNEIIVNSNAWGEEYGDPDLRTAEASGIYANASRNHLLKRTIMEPWKMIHTRDELSPYYGKRDDYRQVAKEMVMNAGRGYADNNDQSIIDSRGPNWHSPQEIATRYPKAAQEFIDVRENLIDWFAPEGGPERHESTTGTTPYFLSGYGYEDDGRGNYEQFAFPSGKTGPQWGYATARDNIIYLHIMKGPDGKKGFDAIAGRSLTVSPVGHRVVSVTWLNANAPITSFKQQGDSLSIDLSEVREDPVDTIIKIVTDDPVRTYKLTDVVATAEQVAPSMLKVRAEGHMTYPALRAQLSDVTYSSSNPEVAAVHGPGVVTAVSNGTTTITVKGTHEGVTKQGVVNVRVRDGVVHVAGDMIEASLLVAGKEAYGAFPLNDGLPYAITGRSAEGGPIGLGAARIRWHGGIVDLSGGDKYKPIAIQEVDTFAFKRNKIITPAVEKPTRAAVWADVTLDGKTVTTNKVFMDLLPYRDLAGTAEITSSHQQSGVANLVDGRTIEGTRFDESKWSVPAGEAAWIQFKLPASSDISSIAINFNSLDQKYLNTPKTIKIQTSEDGASWNDAGTVNGPTGTADFGFSTQYPLTAKAQYVRLAFNGDANGSAIDLLEVAVNGR
;
A
#
# COMPACT_ATOMS: atom_id res chain seq x y z
N MET A 1 7.27 12.21 47.10
CA MET A 1 6.30 13.29 47.45
C MET A 1 6.50 14.41 46.44
N GLY A 2 5.69 14.69 45.43
CA GLY A 2 4.32 14.29 45.13
C GLY A 2 3.47 15.56 44.93
N LYS A 3 3.41 16.10 43.70
CA LYS A 3 2.22 16.66 43.01
C LYS A 3 2.54 17.65 41.88
N ILE A 4 1.96 17.33 40.71
CA ILE A 4 1.24 18.19 39.75
C ILE A 4 2.06 19.17 38.87
N LEU A 5 2.13 18.88 37.57
CA LEU A 5 1.40 19.66 36.55
C LEU A 5 1.28 18.84 35.25
N ALA A 6 0.07 18.40 34.92
CA ALA A 6 -0.31 17.90 33.60
C ALA A 6 -0.69 19.11 32.73
N GLY A 7 0.05 19.32 31.64
CA GLY A 7 -0.28 20.32 30.63
C GLY A 7 -1.31 19.75 29.65
N VAL A 8 -2.54 20.24 29.76
CA VAL A 8 -3.69 19.93 28.90
C VAL A 8 -3.45 20.54 27.52
N THR A 9 -3.44 19.71 26.48
CA THR A 9 -3.54 20.11 25.07
C THR A 9 -4.92 20.73 24.84
N VAL A 10 -4.96 22.04 24.58
CA VAL A 10 -6.17 22.74 24.17
C VAL A 10 -6.49 22.35 22.73
N ILE A 11 -7.46 21.44 22.58
CA ILE A 11 -8.12 21.18 21.29
C ILE A 11 -9.08 22.34 21.04
N MET A 12 -8.70 23.23 20.13
CA MET A 12 -9.58 24.26 19.60
C MET A 12 -10.56 23.59 18.61
N LEU A 13 -11.68 23.07 19.14
CA LEU A 13 -12.83 22.62 18.36
C LEU A 13 -13.52 23.86 17.76
N LEU A 14 -13.11 24.23 16.54
CA LEU A 14 -13.93 25.03 15.65
C LEU A 14 -15.09 24.14 15.19
N PHE A 15 -16.23 24.22 15.89
CA PHE A 15 -17.51 23.73 15.39
C PHE A 15 -17.95 24.62 14.22
N LEU A 16 -17.55 24.23 13.00
CA LEU A 16 -18.26 24.60 11.79
C LEU A 16 -19.08 23.37 11.38
N GLY A 17 -20.39 23.47 11.58
CA GLY A 17 -21.34 22.47 11.10
C GLY A 17 -21.31 22.42 9.58
N VAL A 18 -20.67 21.39 9.05
CA VAL A 18 -20.95 20.85 7.72
C VAL A 18 -21.96 19.73 7.96
N PHE A 19 -23.06 19.72 7.21
CA PHE A 19 -23.97 18.58 7.17
C PHE A 19 -23.16 17.37 6.71
N ASP A 20 -22.81 16.52 7.67
CA ASP A 20 -22.06 15.29 7.47
C ASP A 20 -23.01 14.26 6.85
N THR A 21 -23.20 14.32 5.53
CA THR A 21 -23.79 13.21 4.77
C THR A 21 -22.76 12.09 4.77
N LYS A 22 -22.75 11.30 5.85
CA LYS A 22 -21.90 10.11 5.95
C LYS A 22 -22.31 9.13 4.86
N ALA A 23 -21.46 8.96 3.86
CA ALA A 23 -21.57 7.92 2.85
C ALA A 23 -21.52 6.52 3.48
N TYR A 24 -22.35 5.62 2.96
CA TYR A 24 -22.36 4.17 3.26
C TYR A 24 -22.29 3.40 1.94
N ALA A 25 -21.37 3.79 1.05
CA ALA A 25 -21.41 3.42 -0.38
C ALA A 25 -21.36 1.91 -0.64
N GLN A 26 -20.77 1.13 0.26
CA GLN A 26 -20.32 -0.21 -0.04
C GLN A 26 -21.37 -1.28 0.30
N GLN A 27 -22.25 -1.00 1.27
CA GLN A 27 -23.35 -1.89 1.65
C GLN A 27 -24.71 -1.19 1.59
N ALA A 28 -25.74 -1.95 1.20
CA ALA A 28 -27.12 -1.52 1.25
C ALA A 28 -27.95 -2.53 2.05
N ALA A 29 -29.05 -2.09 2.65
CA ALA A 29 -29.96 -2.97 3.37
C ALA A 29 -30.70 -3.93 2.41
N GLY A 30 -31.10 -5.08 2.93
CA GLY A 30 -31.85 -6.11 2.18
C GLY A 30 -31.01 -6.91 1.20
N ASP A 31 -31.64 -7.88 0.53
CA ASP A 31 -30.99 -8.91 -0.28
C ASP A 31 -31.29 -8.82 -1.79
N ALA A 32 -31.93 -7.74 -2.23
CA ALA A 32 -32.15 -7.48 -3.66
C ALA A 32 -30.82 -7.23 -4.38
N PRO A 33 -30.52 -7.97 -5.46
CA PRO A 33 -29.28 -7.81 -6.20
C PRO A 33 -29.28 -6.49 -6.98
N PHE A 34 -28.09 -5.91 -7.16
CA PHE A 34 -27.89 -4.81 -8.10
C PHE A 34 -27.85 -5.33 -9.53
N ILE A 35 -28.36 -4.50 -10.44
CA ILE A 35 -28.34 -4.78 -11.88
C ILE A 35 -26.98 -4.34 -12.40
N ASN A 36 -26.22 -5.27 -12.94
CA ASN A 36 -24.87 -5.03 -13.46
C ASN A 36 -24.80 -5.08 -14.99
N SER A 37 -25.88 -5.50 -15.67
CA SER A 37 -25.93 -5.51 -17.14
C SER A 37 -27.05 -4.60 -17.63
N TRP A 38 -26.69 -3.62 -18.45
CA TRP A 38 -27.52 -2.54 -18.95
C TRP A 38 -27.35 -2.35 -20.46
N LEU A 39 -28.28 -1.64 -21.10
CA LEU A 39 -27.99 -0.92 -22.32
C LEU A 39 -27.61 0.52 -21.98
N VAL A 40 -26.52 1.02 -22.55
CA VAL A 40 -26.10 2.42 -22.38
C VAL A 40 -26.12 3.16 -23.71
N SER A 41 -26.38 4.47 -23.67
CA SER A 41 -26.29 5.33 -24.85
C SER A 41 -25.83 6.73 -24.46
N GLY A 42 -24.86 7.27 -25.19
CA GLY A 42 -24.29 8.57 -24.94
C GLY A 42 -22.85 8.69 -25.44
N PRO A 43 -22.13 9.77 -25.07
CA PRO A 43 -22.67 10.97 -24.44
C PRO A 43 -23.39 11.89 -25.46
N PHE A 44 -24.37 12.65 -24.97
CA PHE A 44 -25.18 13.65 -25.68
C PHE A 44 -24.98 15.05 -25.09
N ASP A 45 -25.04 16.09 -25.92
CA ASP A 45 -24.94 17.49 -25.48
C ASP A 45 -26.26 18.00 -24.88
N SER A 46 -27.39 17.34 -25.18
CA SER A 46 -28.70 17.71 -24.66
C SER A 46 -29.49 16.55 -24.05
N PRO A 47 -30.47 16.81 -23.16
CA PRO A 47 -31.27 15.76 -22.53
C PRO A 47 -32.30 15.19 -23.51
N VAL A 48 -31.84 14.35 -24.45
CA VAL A 48 -32.61 13.71 -25.52
C VAL A 48 -33.93 13.11 -25.03
N VAL A 49 -33.89 12.28 -23.99
CA VAL A 49 -35.08 11.57 -23.48
C VAL A 49 -36.09 12.53 -22.86
N GLU A 50 -35.64 13.51 -22.08
CA GLU A 50 -36.50 14.53 -21.49
C GLU A 50 -37.26 15.33 -22.56
N LYS A 51 -36.57 15.66 -23.66
CA LYS A 51 -37.17 16.36 -24.80
C LYS A 51 -38.16 15.47 -25.58
N LEU A 52 -37.86 14.18 -25.74
CA LEU A 52 -38.75 13.22 -26.43
C LEU A 52 -40.03 12.93 -25.62
N TYR A 53 -39.89 12.81 -24.30
CA TYR A 53 -41.03 12.60 -23.40
C TYR A 53 -41.78 13.90 -23.07
N GLU A 54 -41.22 15.08 -23.36
CA GLU A 54 -41.76 16.39 -22.97
C GLU A 54 -42.07 16.48 -21.46
N CYS A 55 -41.11 16.07 -20.63
CA CYS A 55 -41.26 16.13 -19.20
C CYS A 55 -41.29 17.60 -18.70
N GLU A 56 -42.43 18.27 -18.68
CA GLU A 56 -42.58 19.60 -18.07
C GLU A 56 -42.32 19.52 -16.56
N ALA A 57 -41.09 19.81 -16.12
CA ALA A 57 -40.80 20.05 -14.71
C ALA A 57 -41.33 21.44 -14.35
N ARG A 58 -42.50 21.53 -13.70
CA ARG A 58 -42.83 22.74 -12.94
C ARG A 58 -41.82 22.84 -11.80
N GLU A 59 -41.17 23.99 -11.63
CA GLU A 59 -40.34 24.21 -10.45
C GLU A 59 -41.18 23.95 -9.18
N PRO A 60 -40.74 23.05 -8.27
CA PRO A 60 -41.48 22.79 -7.04
C PRO A 60 -41.51 24.05 -6.20
N VAL A 61 -42.71 24.60 -6.01
CA VAL A 61 -42.93 25.80 -5.22
C VAL A 61 -43.04 25.39 -3.75
N ASN A 62 -42.12 25.85 -2.89
CA ASN A 62 -42.34 25.78 -1.45
C ASN A 62 -43.40 26.81 -1.06
N HIS A 63 -44.56 26.34 -0.63
CA HIS A 63 -45.69 27.13 -0.17
C HIS A 63 -45.57 27.55 1.30
N ALA A 64 -44.71 26.94 2.11
CA ALA A 64 -44.58 27.26 3.52
C ALA A 64 -44.19 28.74 3.77
N PRO A 65 -43.20 29.33 3.06
CA PRO A 65 -42.87 30.75 3.18
C PRO A 65 -43.99 31.68 2.66
N LYS A 66 -44.97 31.14 1.93
CA LYS A 66 -46.13 31.86 1.39
C LYS A 66 -47.34 31.84 2.33
N ALA A 67 -47.23 31.20 3.49
CA ALA A 67 -48.28 31.25 4.51
C ALA A 67 -48.52 32.71 4.92
N SER A 68 -49.79 33.13 4.86
CA SER A 68 -50.19 34.48 5.27
C SER A 68 -50.19 34.68 6.78
N GLU A 69 -50.23 33.59 7.54
CA GLU A 69 -50.20 33.57 8.99
C GLU A 69 -49.53 32.27 9.45
N ILE A 70 -48.59 32.39 10.39
CA ILE A 70 -47.93 31.26 11.04
C ILE A 70 -48.09 31.46 12.55
N THR A 71 -48.72 30.49 13.21
CA THR A 71 -48.97 30.52 14.66
C THR A 71 -48.52 29.24 15.32
N ALA A 72 -48.37 29.24 16.63
CA ALA A 72 -47.99 28.06 17.39
C ALA A 72 -48.62 28.07 18.78
N SER A 73 -48.56 26.93 19.45
CA SER A 73 -49.09 26.68 20.79
C SER A 73 -48.54 27.62 21.86
N SER A 74 -47.29 28.09 21.70
CA SER A 74 -46.72 29.14 22.53
C SER A 74 -45.69 30.00 21.78
N SER A 75 -45.59 31.26 22.19
CA SER A 75 -44.57 32.24 21.76
C SER A 75 -43.52 32.50 22.85
N THR A 76 -43.34 31.53 23.76
CA THR A 76 -42.63 31.72 25.04
C THR A 76 -41.16 32.15 24.93
N LEU A 77 -40.50 31.94 23.77
CA LEU A 77 -39.11 32.32 23.53
C LEU A 77 -38.98 33.32 22.38
N ALA A 78 -38.81 34.61 22.71
CA ALA A 78 -38.61 35.69 21.73
C ALA A 78 -37.38 35.51 20.83
N VAL A 79 -36.38 34.73 21.26
CA VAL A 79 -35.15 34.43 20.49
C VAL A 79 -35.35 33.35 19.42
N ASN A 80 -36.45 32.58 19.49
CA ASN A 80 -36.77 31.45 18.61
C ASN A 80 -38.21 31.58 18.05
N PRO A 81 -38.51 32.65 17.29
CA PRO A 81 -39.85 32.92 16.79
C PRO A 81 -40.33 31.88 15.76
N VAL A 82 -41.65 31.75 15.62
CA VAL A 82 -42.31 30.89 14.62
C VAL A 82 -41.92 31.21 13.17
N ALA A 83 -41.40 32.41 12.90
CA ALA A 83 -40.94 32.81 11.58
C ALA A 83 -39.71 32.02 11.09
N TYR A 84 -38.93 31.41 11.99
CA TYR A 84 -37.81 30.55 11.62
C TYR A 84 -38.25 29.21 11.01
N LEU A 85 -39.53 28.84 11.13
CA LEU A 85 -40.03 27.58 10.59
C LEU A 85 -40.13 27.55 9.06
N VAL A 86 -39.93 28.66 8.37
CA VAL A 86 -40.13 28.75 6.92
C VAL A 86 -39.09 29.66 6.26
N ASP A 87 -37.94 29.87 6.90
CA ASP A 87 -36.92 30.80 6.42
C ASP A 87 -35.83 30.12 5.57
N GLY A 88 -35.92 28.79 5.42
CA GLY A 88 -34.99 27.97 4.66
C GLY A 88 -33.65 27.73 5.36
N ASP A 89 -33.45 28.20 6.60
CA ASP A 89 -32.22 27.98 7.38
C ASP A 89 -32.47 27.03 8.55
N VAL A 90 -32.24 25.75 8.30
CA VAL A 90 -32.31 24.66 9.28
C VAL A 90 -31.39 24.81 10.50
N ARG A 91 -30.53 25.84 10.56
CA ARG A 91 -29.73 26.18 11.75
C ARG A 91 -30.49 27.07 12.74
N LYS A 92 -31.65 27.60 12.34
CA LYS A 92 -32.59 28.34 13.19
C LYS A 92 -33.79 27.46 13.51
N GLN A 93 -34.56 27.86 14.52
CA GLN A 93 -35.59 26.99 15.10
C GLN A 93 -36.66 27.77 15.86
N TRP A 94 -37.90 27.29 15.79
CA TRP A 94 -38.93 27.64 16.77
C TRP A 94 -38.89 26.64 17.93
N VAL A 95 -39.04 27.16 19.15
CA VAL A 95 -38.99 26.38 20.39
C VAL A 95 -40.07 26.86 21.36
N THR A 96 -40.70 25.91 22.06
CA THR A 96 -41.67 26.15 23.13
C THR A 96 -41.20 25.47 24.42
N GLU A 97 -41.46 26.11 25.56
CA GLU A 97 -41.09 25.60 26.90
C GLU A 97 -42.33 25.24 27.72
N ASN A 98 -42.26 24.09 28.41
CA ASN A 98 -43.29 23.55 29.32
C ASN A 98 -44.69 23.46 28.70
N ASP A 99 -44.75 23.26 27.39
CA ASP A 99 -45.99 23.18 26.63
C ASP A 99 -46.56 21.76 26.69
N PRO A 100 -47.77 21.56 27.27
CA PRO A 100 -48.37 20.24 27.37
C PRO A 100 -49.00 19.76 26.05
N SER A 101 -49.02 20.58 24.99
CA SER A 101 -49.55 20.21 23.68
C SER A 101 -48.94 21.09 22.56
N PRO A 102 -47.65 20.92 22.23
CA PRO A 102 -46.93 21.72 21.25
C PRO A 102 -47.48 21.54 19.82
N TRP A 103 -47.83 22.64 19.15
CA TRP A 103 -48.31 22.65 17.76
C TRP A 103 -47.92 23.91 17.00
N VAL A 104 -47.91 23.83 15.66
CA VAL A 104 -47.71 24.96 14.73
C VAL A 104 -48.80 24.92 13.66
N ASP A 105 -49.36 26.08 13.30
CA ASP A 105 -50.25 26.26 12.16
C ASP A 105 -49.63 27.14 11.08
N LEU A 106 -49.80 26.74 9.82
CA LEU A 106 -49.59 27.57 8.64
C LEU A 106 -50.95 27.79 7.95
N LYS A 107 -51.31 29.05 7.68
CA LYS A 107 -52.55 29.43 6.98
C LYS A 107 -52.26 30.22 5.73
N TRP A 108 -52.99 29.93 4.64
CA TRP A 108 -52.83 30.61 3.36
C TRP A 108 -54.03 31.47 2.98
N ARG A 109 -53.75 32.69 2.51
CA ARG A 109 -54.73 33.67 1.99
C ARG A 109 -55.44 33.23 0.73
N GLU A 110 -54.81 32.37 -0.05
CA GLU A 110 -55.42 31.66 -1.17
C GLU A 110 -55.17 30.17 -0.94
N PRO A 111 -56.17 29.30 -1.20
CA PRO A 111 -56.01 27.89 -0.94
C PRO A 111 -54.97 27.29 -1.89
N ILE A 112 -54.09 26.43 -1.36
CA ILE A 112 -52.98 25.82 -2.09
C ILE A 112 -53.28 24.37 -2.45
N ALA A 113 -52.58 23.86 -3.47
CA ALA A 113 -52.39 22.42 -3.60
C ALA A 113 -51.10 22.03 -2.85
N LEU A 114 -51.05 20.82 -2.32
CA LEU A 114 -49.82 20.24 -1.79
C LEU A 114 -49.88 18.72 -1.87
N ASN A 115 -48.73 18.09 -2.03
CA ASN A 115 -48.59 16.64 -1.99
C ASN A 115 -47.41 16.16 -1.14
N GLU A 116 -46.56 17.07 -0.66
CA GLU A 116 -45.43 16.74 0.23
C GLU A 116 -45.25 17.82 1.31
N VAL A 117 -44.97 17.38 2.54
CA VAL A 117 -44.56 18.24 3.66
C VAL A 117 -43.25 17.69 4.23
N ARG A 118 -42.26 18.55 4.45
CA ARG A 118 -41.00 18.18 5.11
C ARG A 118 -40.86 18.95 6.42
N ILE A 119 -40.44 18.27 7.48
CA ILE A 119 -40.28 18.85 8.81
C ILE A 119 -38.86 18.55 9.31
N ALA A 120 -37.99 19.55 9.31
CA ALA A 120 -36.66 19.43 9.90
C ALA A 120 -36.75 19.47 11.42
N GLN A 121 -36.17 18.45 12.06
CA GLN A 121 -36.21 18.33 13.51
C GLN A 121 -35.33 19.40 14.18
N TRP A 122 -35.72 19.77 15.39
CA TRP A 122 -34.89 20.52 16.32
C TRP A 122 -33.62 19.73 16.74
N GLY A 123 -32.45 20.38 16.68
CA GLY A 123 -31.12 19.76 16.75
C GLY A 123 -30.35 19.87 18.08
N ASP A 124 -31.00 20.18 19.20
CA ASP A 124 -30.31 20.56 20.46
C ASP A 124 -29.99 19.39 21.42
N SER A 125 -30.19 18.13 21.04
CA SER A 125 -29.99 16.92 21.88
C SER A 125 -30.81 16.81 23.18
N ARG A 126 -31.39 17.92 23.68
CA ARG A 126 -32.23 17.99 24.89
C ARG A 126 -33.59 17.29 24.73
N HIS A 127 -34.10 17.23 23.51
CA HIS A 127 -35.29 16.45 23.15
C HIS A 127 -35.26 16.09 21.66
N VAL A 128 -35.72 14.88 21.33
CA VAL A 128 -35.87 14.37 19.96
C VAL A 128 -37.34 14.11 19.73
N ASN A 129 -37.95 14.79 18.76
CA ASN A 129 -39.37 14.60 18.44
C ASN A 129 -39.57 13.18 17.90
N ASN A 130 -40.43 12.40 18.54
CA ASN A 130 -40.62 11.01 18.15
C ASN A 130 -41.54 10.90 16.94
N TRP A 131 -42.53 11.79 16.81
CA TRP A 131 -43.47 11.80 15.69
C TRP A 131 -44.26 13.12 15.58
N TYR A 132 -44.96 13.27 14.46
CA TYR A 132 -45.79 14.42 14.11
C TYR A 132 -47.19 13.99 13.67
N HIS A 133 -48.21 14.79 14.00
CA HIS A 133 -49.57 14.64 13.49
C HIS A 133 -49.94 15.88 12.67
N LEU A 134 -50.21 15.70 11.37
CA LEU A 134 -50.58 16.78 10.47
C LEU A 134 -52.10 16.78 10.26
N THR A 135 -52.72 17.95 10.40
CA THR A 135 -54.13 18.17 10.09
C THR A 135 -54.24 19.25 9.03
N PHE A 136 -54.83 18.93 7.89
CA PHE A 136 -55.07 19.85 6.79
C PHE A 136 -56.54 20.27 6.79
N THR A 137 -56.82 21.56 6.88
CA THR A 137 -58.18 22.11 6.70
C THR A 137 -58.31 22.60 5.25
N LEU A 138 -59.30 22.09 4.52
CA LEU A 138 -59.60 22.50 3.15
C LEU A 138 -60.47 23.77 3.12
N ASP A 139 -60.59 24.40 1.96
CA ASP A 139 -61.34 25.64 1.74
C ASP A 139 -62.84 25.51 2.07
N ASP A 140 -63.39 24.29 1.99
CA ASP A 140 -64.77 23.98 2.40
C ASP A 140 -64.92 23.69 3.91
N GLY A 141 -63.82 23.77 4.67
CA GLY A 141 -63.77 23.51 6.11
C GLY A 141 -63.62 22.03 6.50
N SER A 142 -63.61 21.11 5.53
CA SER A 142 -63.32 19.70 5.80
C SER A 142 -61.87 19.48 6.23
N LYS A 143 -61.61 18.42 7.00
CA LYS A 143 -60.28 18.11 7.53
C LYS A 143 -59.77 16.78 7.02
N VAL A 144 -58.48 16.76 6.67
CA VAL A 144 -57.73 15.55 6.32
C VAL A 144 -56.59 15.41 7.32
N GLU A 145 -56.43 14.23 7.92
CA GLU A 145 -55.38 13.97 8.92
C GLU A 145 -54.35 12.97 8.38
N SER A 146 -53.07 13.19 8.70
CA SER A 146 -51.98 12.28 8.31
C SER A 146 -51.94 11.00 9.13
N GLY A 147 -52.55 10.99 10.32
CA GLY A 147 -52.18 10.03 11.37
C GLY A 147 -50.78 10.30 11.91
N GLN A 148 -50.20 9.31 12.59
CA GLN A 148 -48.83 9.38 13.13
C GLN A 148 -47.79 9.33 12.00
N VAL A 149 -46.93 10.35 11.92
CA VAL A 149 -45.77 10.42 11.03
C VAL A 149 -44.50 10.37 11.88
N ASP A 150 -43.78 9.26 11.84
CA ASP A 150 -42.59 9.04 12.69
C ASP A 150 -41.49 10.05 12.37
N GLY A 151 -40.92 10.65 13.42
CA GLY A 151 -39.86 11.63 13.34
C GLY A 151 -38.54 10.99 12.93
N THR A 152 -37.78 11.68 12.08
CA THR A 152 -36.45 11.23 11.63
C THR A 152 -35.37 12.27 11.91
N SER A 153 -34.10 11.85 11.95
CA SER A 153 -32.95 12.75 12.08
C SER A 153 -32.66 13.59 10.82
N ASN A 154 -33.17 13.14 9.67
CA ASN A 154 -33.34 13.94 8.45
C ASN A 154 -34.71 14.63 8.46
N PRO A 155 -35.01 15.59 7.56
CA PRO A 155 -36.36 16.15 7.49
C PRO A 155 -37.40 15.04 7.36
N THR A 156 -38.34 15.01 8.31
CA THR A 156 -39.45 14.05 8.33
C THR A 156 -40.34 14.38 7.14
N VAL A 157 -40.56 13.42 6.23
CA VAL A 157 -41.34 13.64 5.01
C VAL A 157 -42.70 12.98 5.13
N TYR A 158 -43.76 13.78 4.99
CA TYR A 158 -45.11 13.31 4.77
C TYR A 158 -45.49 13.49 3.30
N SER A 159 -46.05 12.45 2.67
CA SER A 159 -46.58 12.53 1.30
C SER A 159 -48.07 12.23 1.29
N ALA A 160 -48.87 13.19 0.83
CA ALA A 160 -50.31 12.99 0.65
C ALA A 160 -50.59 12.21 -0.64
N ARG A 161 -51.30 11.08 -0.54
CA ARG A 161 -51.72 10.27 -1.71
C ARG A 161 -53.23 9.95 -1.63
N PRO A 162 -54.07 10.48 -2.54
CA PRO A 162 -53.73 11.47 -3.57
C PRO A 162 -53.33 12.82 -2.97
N GLY A 163 -52.63 13.66 -3.75
CA GLY A 163 -52.27 15.02 -3.33
C GLY A 163 -53.51 15.85 -2.95
N LEU A 164 -53.37 16.70 -1.94
CA LEU A 164 -54.45 17.53 -1.43
C LEU A 164 -54.61 18.77 -2.29
N LYS A 165 -55.88 19.14 -2.55
CA LYS A 165 -56.26 20.36 -3.26
C LYS A 165 -57.05 21.26 -2.32
N ASN A 166 -57.01 22.56 -2.57
CA ASN A 166 -57.75 23.57 -1.85
C ASN A 166 -57.41 23.64 -0.34
N VAL A 167 -56.16 23.39 0.05
CA VAL A 167 -55.74 23.45 1.47
C VAL A 167 -55.65 24.91 1.90
N ARG A 168 -56.35 25.26 2.98
CA ARG A 168 -56.33 26.61 3.59
C ARG A 168 -55.44 26.71 4.81
N GLU A 169 -55.31 25.62 5.56
CA GLU A 169 -54.59 25.58 6.82
C GLU A 169 -53.93 24.21 6.98
N MET A 170 -52.73 24.19 7.55
CA MET A 170 -52.02 22.99 7.96
C MET A 170 -51.55 23.15 9.40
N ARG A 171 -52.00 22.26 10.27
CA ARG A 171 -51.53 22.12 11.65
C ARG A 171 -50.54 20.98 11.76
N VAL A 172 -49.44 21.20 12.45
CA VAL A 172 -48.44 20.19 12.84
C VAL A 172 -48.43 20.10 14.35
N GLU A 173 -48.82 18.96 14.91
CA GLU A 173 -48.77 18.69 16.35
C GLU A 173 -47.59 17.75 16.64
N ILE A 174 -46.76 18.09 17.63
CA ILE A 174 -45.54 17.33 17.96
C ILE A 174 -45.86 16.35 19.09
N ASP A 175 -45.47 15.08 18.94
CA ASP A 175 -45.64 14.03 19.96
C ASP A 175 -47.10 13.93 20.51
N LYS A 176 -48.12 14.20 19.67
CA LYS A 176 -49.52 14.41 20.07
C LYS A 176 -50.08 13.34 21.01
N GLY A 177 -50.35 13.71 22.27
CA GLY A 177 -50.90 12.81 23.29
C GLY A 177 -49.89 12.24 24.27
N ARG A 178 -48.62 12.67 24.20
CA ARG A 178 -47.58 12.36 25.19
C ARG A 178 -47.90 12.94 26.57
N SER A 179 -47.58 12.22 27.64
CA SER A 179 -47.63 12.74 29.02
C SER A 179 -46.62 12.03 29.94
N PRO A 180 -45.73 12.75 30.66
CA PRO A 180 -45.51 14.20 30.57
C PRO A 180 -44.80 14.59 29.26
N TYR A 181 -45.10 15.80 28.76
CA TYR A 181 -44.32 16.38 27.67
C TYR A 181 -42.93 16.82 28.13
N PRO A 182 -41.93 16.84 27.23
CA PRO A 182 -40.62 17.41 27.52
C PRO A 182 -40.72 18.87 27.97
N PRO A 183 -39.85 19.34 28.87
CA PRO A 183 -39.81 20.75 29.28
C PRO A 183 -39.51 21.72 28.14
N ILE A 184 -38.94 21.24 27.02
CA ILE A 184 -38.58 22.07 25.86
C ILE A 184 -38.70 21.23 24.58
N THR A 185 -39.29 21.78 23.53
CA THR A 185 -39.47 21.11 22.22
C THR A 185 -39.61 22.12 21.10
N GLY A 186 -39.40 21.71 19.84
CA GLY A 186 -39.38 22.64 18.71
C GLY A 186 -39.26 21.98 17.34
N ILE A 187 -39.23 22.82 16.29
CA ILE A 187 -39.03 22.44 14.88
C ILE A 187 -38.04 23.43 14.27
N ALA A 188 -37.14 22.94 13.40
CA ALA A 188 -36.16 23.79 12.71
C ALA A 188 -36.77 24.46 11.48
N GLU A 189 -37.34 23.68 10.56
CA GLU A 189 -37.90 24.15 9.28
C GLU A 189 -39.09 23.28 8.86
N ILE A 190 -40.07 23.89 8.18
CA ILE A 190 -41.22 23.24 7.55
C ILE A 190 -41.26 23.67 6.08
N GLU A 191 -41.24 22.70 5.18
CA GLU A 191 -41.41 22.91 3.75
C GLU A 191 -42.70 22.25 3.26
N VAL A 192 -43.47 22.93 2.40
CA VAL A 192 -44.74 22.45 1.86
C VAL A 192 -44.71 22.54 0.35
N TYR A 193 -44.83 21.44 -0.36
CA TYR A 193 -44.67 21.39 -1.82
C TYR A 193 -45.91 20.85 -2.53
N ASP A 194 -46.17 21.41 -3.72
CA ASP A 194 -46.99 20.81 -4.78
C ASP A 194 -46.06 20.31 -5.90
N LYS A 195 -45.50 19.10 -5.74
CA LYS A 195 -44.62 18.52 -6.76
C LYS A 195 -45.40 18.09 -7.99
N ALA A 196 -44.81 18.24 -9.18
CA ALA A 196 -45.39 17.71 -10.40
C ALA A 196 -45.58 16.19 -10.28
N GLN A 197 -46.76 15.69 -10.66
CA GLN A 197 -47.04 14.27 -10.73
C GLN A 197 -46.33 13.65 -11.95
N PRO A 198 -46.03 12.34 -11.96
CA PRO A 198 -45.45 11.67 -13.11
C PRO A 198 -46.27 11.94 -14.39
N VAL A 199 -45.59 12.41 -15.44
CA VAL A 199 -46.22 12.73 -16.73
C VAL A 199 -45.97 11.57 -17.69
N ASP A 200 -47.01 11.15 -18.42
CA ASP A 200 -46.88 10.22 -19.53
C ASP A 200 -46.05 10.86 -20.64
N GLY A 201 -44.96 10.21 -21.07
CA GLY A 201 -44.13 10.69 -22.16
C GLY A 201 -44.90 10.69 -23.48
N ARG A 202 -44.75 11.75 -24.29
CA ARG A 202 -45.44 11.85 -25.60
C ARG A 202 -44.92 10.90 -26.67
N THR A 203 -43.64 10.53 -26.60
CA THR A 203 -42.99 9.67 -27.60
C THR A 203 -42.44 8.42 -26.92
N GLU A 204 -42.93 7.24 -27.27
CA GLU A 204 -42.37 5.98 -26.76
C GLU A 204 -40.95 5.77 -27.30
N ILE A 205 -40.01 5.42 -26.42
CA ILE A 205 -38.64 5.05 -26.80
C ILE A 205 -38.51 3.56 -26.62
N THR A 206 -38.09 2.80 -27.65
CA THR A 206 -37.86 1.36 -27.52
C THR A 206 -36.36 1.08 -27.62
N PRO A 207 -35.65 0.99 -26.49
CA PRO A 207 -34.23 0.65 -26.49
C PRO A 207 -34.03 -0.77 -27.03
N GLY A 208 -33.01 -0.94 -27.87
CA GLY A 208 -32.63 -2.22 -28.43
C GLY A 208 -31.16 -2.18 -28.81
N LEU A 209 -30.45 -3.29 -28.63
CA LEU A 209 -29.01 -3.34 -28.88
C LEU A 209 -28.69 -2.93 -30.33
N GLY A 210 -27.84 -1.91 -30.50
CA GLY A 210 -27.46 -1.38 -31.80
C GLY A 210 -28.46 -0.39 -32.44
N GLU A 211 -29.67 -0.26 -31.87
CA GLU A 211 -30.67 0.72 -32.30
C GLU A 211 -30.27 2.13 -31.90
N SER A 212 -30.71 3.12 -32.68
CA SER A 212 -30.32 4.51 -32.48
C SER A 212 -31.34 5.28 -31.63
N MET A 213 -30.83 6.06 -30.68
CA MET A 213 -31.58 7.08 -29.95
C MET A 213 -31.05 8.46 -30.33
N GLY A 214 -31.95 9.42 -30.56
CA GLY A 214 -31.56 10.76 -30.96
C GLY A 214 -32.67 11.79 -30.90
N PHE A 215 -32.28 13.05 -30.79
CA PHE A 215 -33.16 14.21 -30.85
C PHE A 215 -32.35 15.40 -31.39
N GLY A 216 -32.97 16.26 -32.21
CA GLY A 216 -32.37 17.53 -32.62
C GLY A 216 -31.04 17.42 -33.38
N GLY A 217 -30.81 16.32 -34.12
CA GLY A 217 -29.59 16.08 -34.89
C GLY A 217 -28.50 15.30 -34.15
N GLU A 218 -28.64 15.10 -32.84
CA GLU A 218 -27.79 14.18 -32.08
C GLU A 218 -28.31 12.75 -32.21
N SER A 219 -27.42 11.77 -32.40
CA SER A 219 -27.79 10.35 -32.43
C SER A 219 -26.65 9.47 -31.92
N ARG A 220 -26.98 8.50 -31.06
CA ARG A 220 -26.09 7.45 -30.55
C ARG A 220 -26.80 6.12 -30.56
N LYS A 221 -26.05 5.03 -30.58
CA LYS A 221 -26.60 3.68 -30.48
C LYS A 221 -26.74 3.26 -29.03
N TRP A 222 -27.60 2.29 -28.77
CA TRP A 222 -27.60 1.53 -27.52
C TRP A 222 -26.54 0.44 -27.59
N GLU A 223 -25.71 0.37 -26.56
CA GLU A 223 -24.60 -0.59 -26.44
C GLU A 223 -24.80 -1.43 -25.18
N TYR A 224 -24.43 -2.72 -25.26
CA TYR A 224 -24.41 -3.58 -24.08
C TYR A 224 -23.31 -3.13 -23.13
N PHE A 225 -23.64 -2.99 -21.86
CA PHE A 225 -22.74 -2.53 -20.81
C PHE A 225 -22.84 -3.43 -19.58
N ASP A 226 -21.68 -3.95 -19.17
CA ASP A 226 -21.41 -4.55 -17.87
C ASP A 226 -19.93 -4.26 -17.64
N ASP A 227 -19.62 -3.44 -16.64
CA ASP A 227 -18.27 -2.91 -16.42
C ASP A 227 -17.26 -4.04 -16.14
N ARG A 228 -17.73 -5.11 -15.48
CA ARG A 228 -16.94 -6.30 -15.13
C ARG A 228 -16.46 -7.09 -16.36
N VAL A 229 -17.03 -6.86 -17.54
CA VAL A 229 -16.59 -7.50 -18.79
C VAL A 229 -15.25 -6.93 -19.28
N TYR A 230 -14.94 -5.66 -18.98
CA TYR A 230 -13.67 -5.04 -19.37
C TYR A 230 -12.77 -4.64 -18.19
N ASN A 231 -13.33 -4.55 -16.98
CA ASN A 231 -12.62 -4.29 -15.73
C ASN A 231 -12.72 -5.47 -14.76
N ARG A 232 -11.68 -5.69 -13.96
CA ARG A 232 -11.69 -6.66 -12.85
C ARG A 232 -12.26 -6.01 -11.58
N ASN A 233 -13.58 -5.77 -11.58
CA ASN A 233 -14.29 -5.22 -10.43
C ASN A 233 -15.04 -6.33 -9.67
N TYR A 234 -15.11 -6.17 -8.35
CA TYR A 234 -15.84 -7.04 -7.41
C TYR A 234 -16.77 -6.18 -6.55
N ASP A 235 -17.42 -5.22 -7.19
CA ASP A 235 -18.40 -4.29 -6.64
C ASP A 235 -19.64 -4.26 -7.55
N ASP A 236 -20.59 -3.36 -7.26
CA ASP A 236 -21.81 -3.16 -8.06
C ASP A 236 -21.82 -1.78 -8.77
N TYR A 237 -20.70 -1.05 -8.78
CA TYR A 237 -20.62 0.30 -9.35
C TYR A 237 -20.53 0.25 -10.86
N GLN A 238 -21.48 0.88 -11.55
CA GLN A 238 -21.53 0.91 -13.00
C GLN A 238 -20.67 2.07 -13.54
N ASP A 239 -19.40 1.79 -13.84
CA ASP A 239 -18.40 2.79 -14.22
C ASP A 239 -18.48 3.23 -15.70
N LEU A 240 -19.29 4.26 -15.94
CA LEU A 240 -19.48 4.87 -17.25
C LEU A 240 -18.29 5.76 -17.67
N TYR A 241 -17.56 6.34 -16.72
CA TYR A 241 -16.37 7.15 -17.00
C TYR A 241 -15.27 6.28 -17.59
N GLY A 242 -15.03 5.12 -16.98
CA GLY A 242 -14.13 4.10 -17.49
C GLY A 242 -14.46 3.71 -18.92
N TYR A 243 -15.73 3.38 -19.18
CA TYR A 243 -16.18 2.97 -20.51
C TYR A 243 -16.03 4.05 -21.58
N TYR A 244 -16.59 5.23 -21.36
CA TYR A 244 -16.57 6.29 -22.38
C TYR A 244 -15.24 7.05 -22.41
N THR A 245 -14.80 7.58 -21.27
CA THR A 245 -13.61 8.45 -21.23
C THR A 245 -12.33 7.64 -21.40
N VAL A 246 -12.17 6.53 -20.66
CA VAL A 246 -10.90 5.78 -20.63
C VAL A 246 -10.78 4.79 -21.79
N LYS A 247 -11.80 3.94 -22.02
CA LYS A 247 -11.73 2.90 -23.05
C LYS A 247 -12.05 3.42 -24.46
N GLN A 248 -12.94 4.40 -24.61
CA GLN A 248 -13.33 4.96 -25.91
C GLN A 248 -12.68 6.31 -26.24
N GLY A 249 -12.08 7.00 -25.26
CA GLY A 249 -11.48 8.31 -25.46
C GLY A 249 -12.50 9.45 -25.68
N VAL A 250 -13.72 9.30 -25.18
CA VAL A 250 -14.83 10.24 -25.39
C VAL A 250 -15.05 11.10 -24.14
N ASP A 251 -14.97 12.43 -24.29
CA ASP A 251 -15.24 13.37 -23.19
C ASP A 251 -16.72 13.35 -22.80
N THR A 252 -16.98 13.12 -21.51
CA THR A 252 -18.32 13.05 -20.90
C THR A 252 -18.68 14.30 -20.12
N ARG A 253 -17.75 15.25 -19.91
CA ARG A 253 -17.99 16.43 -19.07
C ARG A 253 -19.12 17.29 -19.61
N ASN A 254 -20.06 17.65 -18.72
CA ASN A 254 -21.25 18.43 -19.01
C ASN A 254 -22.19 17.81 -20.06
N LYS A 255 -22.11 16.49 -20.25
CA LYS A 255 -22.94 15.73 -21.19
C LYS A 255 -23.88 14.75 -20.49
N TYR A 256 -24.83 14.23 -21.26
CA TYR A 256 -25.86 13.29 -20.83
C TYR A 256 -25.53 11.87 -21.31
N VAL A 257 -25.67 10.91 -20.42
CA VAL A 257 -25.58 9.47 -20.70
C VAL A 257 -26.83 8.79 -20.17
N TYR A 258 -27.26 7.74 -20.86
CA TYR A 258 -28.45 6.97 -20.53
C TYR A 258 -28.09 5.53 -20.19
N ALA A 259 -28.73 4.98 -19.17
CA ALA A 259 -28.68 3.56 -18.83
C ALA A 259 -30.10 2.99 -18.79
N HIS A 260 -30.31 1.84 -19.42
CA HIS A 260 -31.62 1.24 -19.60
C HIS A 260 -31.60 -0.28 -19.36
N THR A 261 -32.69 -0.79 -18.78
CA THR A 261 -32.98 -2.21 -18.68
C THR A 261 -34.49 -2.45 -18.60
N TYR A 262 -34.93 -3.69 -18.82
CA TYR A 262 -36.30 -4.13 -18.62
C TYR A 262 -36.41 -5.01 -17.38
N VAL A 263 -37.54 -4.90 -16.68
CA VAL A 263 -37.89 -5.72 -15.52
C VAL A 263 -39.27 -6.33 -15.74
N TYR A 264 -39.34 -7.65 -15.89
CA TYR A 264 -40.60 -8.38 -15.93
C TYR A 264 -41.20 -8.48 -14.54
N SER A 265 -42.50 -8.24 -14.42
CA SER A 265 -43.29 -8.53 -13.23
C SER A 265 -44.41 -9.53 -13.57
N PRO A 266 -44.57 -10.63 -12.80
CA PRO A 266 -45.61 -11.62 -13.06
C PRO A 266 -47.02 -11.11 -12.73
N ALA A 267 -47.10 -10.07 -11.89
CA ALA A 267 -48.34 -9.48 -11.42
C ALA A 267 -48.17 -7.97 -11.24
N GLU A 268 -49.26 -7.29 -10.94
CA GLU A 268 -49.20 -5.91 -10.51
C GLU A 268 -48.62 -5.87 -9.08
N GLN A 269 -47.48 -5.18 -8.91
CA GLN A 269 -46.73 -5.20 -7.65
C GLN A 269 -46.12 -3.81 -7.37
N GLN A 270 -46.25 -3.36 -6.13
CA GLN A 270 -45.53 -2.18 -5.66
C GLN A 270 -44.06 -2.56 -5.48
N ALA A 271 -43.16 -1.78 -6.07
CA ALA A 271 -41.72 -1.90 -5.89
C ALA A 271 -41.09 -0.53 -5.70
N TYR A 272 -39.78 -0.52 -5.51
CA TYR A 272 -38.94 0.66 -5.47
C TYR A 272 -37.80 0.50 -6.46
N VAL A 273 -37.59 1.51 -7.29
CA VAL A 273 -36.37 1.64 -8.07
C VAL A 273 -35.39 2.44 -7.21
N ASN A 274 -34.31 1.80 -6.83
CA ASN A 274 -33.27 2.40 -6.01
C ASN A 274 -32.08 2.76 -6.90
N VAL A 275 -31.71 4.05 -6.94
CA VAL A 275 -30.63 4.57 -7.79
C VAL A 275 -29.79 5.59 -7.03
N GLY A 276 -28.50 5.62 -7.34
CA GLY A 276 -27.62 6.76 -7.09
C GLY A 276 -26.63 6.91 -8.23
N ALA A 277 -26.31 8.12 -8.66
CA ALA A 277 -25.35 8.39 -9.74
C ALA A 277 -24.46 9.60 -9.43
N SER A 278 -23.25 9.64 -10.00
CA SER A 278 -22.33 10.77 -9.86
C SER A 278 -22.69 11.87 -10.86
N GLY A 279 -23.43 12.87 -10.36
CA GLY A 279 -24.02 13.95 -11.17
C GLY A 279 -25.52 14.11 -10.95
N SER A 280 -26.17 14.91 -11.79
CA SER A 280 -27.63 15.04 -11.77
C SER A 280 -28.26 13.90 -12.57
N TYR A 281 -29.29 13.25 -12.05
CA TYR A 281 -29.95 12.14 -12.73
C TYR A 281 -31.47 12.18 -12.61
N ARG A 282 -32.15 11.52 -13.55
CA ARG A 282 -33.61 11.42 -13.61
C ARG A 282 -34.03 9.99 -13.95
N LEU A 283 -35.08 9.51 -13.29
CA LEU A 283 -35.63 8.17 -13.51
C LEU A 283 -36.86 8.19 -14.41
N PHE A 284 -36.92 7.21 -15.31
CA PHE A 284 -38.06 6.95 -16.16
C PHE A 284 -38.50 5.49 -16.02
N VAL A 285 -39.81 5.27 -15.90
CA VAL A 285 -40.39 3.93 -15.84
C VAL A 285 -41.58 3.88 -16.77
N ASN A 286 -41.61 2.92 -17.70
CA ASN A 286 -42.67 2.76 -18.69
C ASN A 286 -42.98 4.07 -19.44
N ASP A 287 -41.93 4.74 -19.94
CA ASP A 287 -41.99 6.02 -20.66
C ASP A 287 -42.59 7.18 -19.85
N ARG A 288 -42.65 7.05 -18.51
CA ARG A 288 -43.08 8.10 -17.59
C ARG A 288 -41.88 8.72 -16.88
N CYS A 289 -41.90 10.04 -16.72
CA CYS A 289 -40.92 10.75 -15.91
C CYS A 289 -41.29 10.54 -14.43
N VAL A 290 -40.53 9.71 -13.70
CA VAL A 290 -40.89 9.28 -12.33
C VAL A 290 -40.35 10.24 -11.27
N THR A 291 -39.21 10.87 -11.56
CA THR A 291 -38.57 11.86 -10.68
C THR A 291 -38.30 13.16 -11.42
N ASP A 292 -38.04 14.23 -10.68
CA ASP A 292 -37.33 15.40 -11.19
C ASP A 292 -35.82 15.08 -11.34
N PRO A 293 -35.05 15.91 -12.09
CA PRO A 293 -33.60 15.85 -12.05
C PRO A 293 -33.08 16.04 -10.62
N SER A 294 -32.21 15.14 -10.16
CA SER A 294 -31.58 15.23 -8.85
C SER A 294 -30.57 16.37 -8.78
N THR A 295 -30.32 16.88 -7.57
CA THR A 295 -29.13 17.70 -7.30
C THR A 295 -27.90 16.80 -7.33
N PRO A 296 -26.80 17.20 -8.00
CA PRO A 296 -25.55 16.45 -7.94
C PRO A 296 -25.09 16.21 -6.51
N ALA A 297 -24.65 14.98 -6.23
CA ALA A 297 -24.12 14.54 -4.96
C ALA A 297 -23.09 13.41 -5.16
N GLU A 298 -22.36 13.07 -4.11
CA GLU A 298 -21.51 11.88 -4.07
C GLU A 298 -22.34 10.63 -4.34
N VAL A 299 -21.88 9.75 -5.23
CA VAL A 299 -22.64 8.56 -5.65
C VAL A 299 -22.68 7.51 -4.53
N GLN A 300 -23.88 6.99 -4.24
CA GLN A 300 -24.12 6.01 -3.17
C GLN A 300 -25.15 4.97 -3.59
N LYS A 301 -25.06 3.76 -3.04
CA LYS A 301 -26.13 2.76 -3.15
C LYS A 301 -27.41 3.29 -2.50
N ASP A 302 -28.55 3.05 -3.14
CA ASP A 302 -29.88 3.43 -2.64
C ASP A 302 -30.08 4.95 -2.33
N LEU A 303 -29.29 5.84 -2.95
CA LEU A 303 -29.36 7.31 -2.71
C LEU A 303 -30.78 7.87 -2.89
N THR A 304 -31.49 7.41 -3.92
CA THR A 304 -32.91 7.69 -4.18
C THR A 304 -33.68 6.38 -4.25
N LYS A 305 -34.73 6.26 -3.42
CA LYS A 305 -35.70 5.16 -3.48
C LYS A 305 -37.03 5.67 -4.01
N SER A 306 -37.31 5.39 -5.28
CA SER A 306 -38.53 5.87 -5.94
C SER A 306 -39.58 4.76 -5.98
N PRO A 307 -40.75 4.94 -5.33
CA PRO A 307 -41.83 3.97 -5.39
C PRO A 307 -42.41 3.93 -6.81
N VAL A 308 -42.55 2.73 -7.36
CA VAL A 308 -43.09 2.50 -8.70
C VAL A 308 -44.12 1.37 -8.66
N GLN A 309 -45.17 1.51 -9.46
CA GLN A 309 -46.12 0.43 -9.69
C GLN A 309 -45.65 -0.37 -10.90
N LEU A 310 -45.22 -1.61 -10.68
CA LEU A 310 -44.89 -2.52 -11.78
C LEU A 310 -46.18 -3.11 -12.32
N HIS A 311 -46.34 -3.06 -13.64
CA HIS A 311 -47.46 -3.70 -14.34
C HIS A 311 -47.11 -5.15 -14.71
N PRO A 312 -48.11 -6.05 -14.80
CA PRO A 312 -47.88 -7.39 -15.33
C PRO A 312 -47.22 -7.32 -16.71
N GLY A 313 -46.13 -8.06 -16.91
CA GLY A 313 -45.32 -8.00 -18.13
C GLY A 313 -44.01 -7.23 -17.96
N TRP A 314 -43.42 -6.84 -19.08
CA TRP A 314 -42.14 -6.12 -19.12
C TRP A 314 -42.32 -4.65 -18.81
N ASN A 315 -41.61 -4.16 -17.79
CA ASN A 315 -41.54 -2.76 -17.43
C ASN A 315 -40.20 -2.18 -17.88
N LYS A 316 -40.23 -1.01 -18.52
CA LYS A 316 -39.04 -0.29 -18.98
C LYS A 316 -38.47 0.53 -17.84
N LEU A 317 -37.19 0.40 -17.53
CA LEU A 317 -36.47 1.26 -16.58
C LEU A 317 -35.38 2.02 -17.32
N MET A 318 -35.30 3.34 -17.13
CA MET A 318 -34.23 4.16 -17.71
C MET A 318 -33.76 5.23 -16.73
N ILE A 319 -32.45 5.49 -16.75
CA ILE A 319 -31.77 6.51 -15.97
C ILE A 319 -31.11 7.47 -16.97
N GLN A 320 -31.46 8.75 -16.90
CA GLN A 320 -30.70 9.83 -17.55
C GLN A 320 -29.71 10.38 -16.53
N ILE A 321 -28.44 10.51 -16.89
CA ILE A 321 -27.37 11.00 -16.01
C ILE A 321 -26.65 12.13 -16.73
N LYS A 322 -26.51 13.30 -16.08
CA LYS A 322 -25.68 14.41 -16.54
C LYS A 322 -24.39 14.44 -15.70
N HIS A 323 -23.24 14.31 -16.36
CA HIS A 323 -21.94 14.47 -15.73
C HIS A 323 -21.66 15.98 -15.52
N THR A 324 -21.86 16.50 -14.31
CA THR A 324 -21.87 17.95 -14.04
C THR A 324 -20.49 18.54 -13.71
N TYR A 325 -19.39 17.84 -13.99
CA TYR A 325 -18.03 18.26 -13.62
C TYR A 325 -17.61 19.62 -14.24
N THR A 326 -17.12 20.54 -13.41
CA THR A 326 -16.71 21.90 -13.80
C THR A 326 -15.22 22.20 -13.64
N GLU A 327 -14.45 21.37 -12.93
CA GLU A 327 -13.03 21.58 -12.56
C GLU A 327 -12.82 22.93 -11.84
N ASP A 328 -13.40 23.03 -10.65
CA ASP A 328 -13.33 24.23 -9.81
C ASP A 328 -11.86 24.51 -9.40
N VAL A 329 -11.47 25.80 -9.31
CA VAL A 329 -10.10 26.23 -8.98
C VAL A 329 -10.04 27.14 -7.75
N ASN A 330 -8.92 27.10 -7.03
CA ASN A 330 -8.64 27.96 -5.89
C ASN A 330 -8.22 29.39 -6.33
N ALA A 331 -7.96 30.28 -5.36
CA ALA A 331 -7.55 31.66 -5.63
C ALA A 331 -6.23 31.80 -6.43
N ASN A 332 -5.41 30.75 -6.49
CA ASN A 332 -4.18 30.68 -7.28
C ASN A 332 -4.38 30.05 -8.67
N GLY A 333 -5.62 29.71 -9.05
CA GLY A 333 -5.94 29.03 -10.31
C GLY A 333 -5.57 27.55 -10.33
N VAL A 334 -5.39 26.93 -9.16
CA VAL A 334 -5.07 25.50 -9.00
C VAL A 334 -6.37 24.74 -8.72
N PRO A 335 -6.66 23.62 -9.41
CA PRO A 335 -7.82 22.78 -9.13
C PRO A 335 -8.01 22.49 -7.64
N VAL A 336 -9.24 22.60 -7.14
CA VAL A 336 -9.56 22.29 -5.74
C VAL A 336 -9.72 20.79 -5.55
N ALA A 337 -9.39 20.31 -4.35
CA ALA A 337 -9.44 18.90 -4.04
C ALA A 337 -10.86 18.32 -4.00
N GLN A 338 -11.85 19.11 -3.58
CA GLN A 338 -13.24 18.67 -3.51
C GLN A 338 -14.03 19.56 -4.46
N ASP A 339 -14.20 19.10 -5.70
CA ASP A 339 -15.08 19.78 -6.64
C ASP A 339 -16.52 19.69 -6.13
N LYS A 340 -17.32 20.71 -6.41
CA LYS A 340 -18.75 20.66 -6.11
C LYS A 340 -19.46 19.57 -6.92
N ASN A 341 -18.94 19.27 -8.11
CA ASN A 341 -19.39 18.21 -9.01
C ASN A 341 -18.21 17.30 -9.33
N VAL A 342 -18.30 16.05 -8.90
CA VAL A 342 -17.19 15.08 -9.01
C VAL A 342 -16.77 14.80 -10.47
N ALA A 343 -15.49 14.47 -10.67
CA ALA A 343 -14.89 14.24 -11.99
C ALA A 343 -15.17 12.86 -12.62
N TYR A 344 -15.77 11.95 -11.86
CA TYR A 344 -16.08 10.59 -12.27
C TYR A 344 -17.57 10.41 -12.57
N LEU A 345 -17.91 9.44 -13.42
CA LEU A 345 -19.26 9.21 -13.95
C LEU A 345 -19.66 7.73 -13.79
N GLY A 346 -20.75 7.47 -13.10
CA GLY A 346 -21.32 6.13 -12.97
C GLY A 346 -22.50 6.10 -12.02
N PHE A 347 -23.03 4.90 -11.76
CA PHE A 347 -24.26 4.75 -10.98
C PHE A 347 -24.41 3.37 -10.32
N TYR A 348 -25.37 3.27 -9.40
CA TYR A 348 -25.92 2.02 -8.89
C TYR A 348 -27.41 1.97 -9.24
N GLY A 349 -27.94 0.78 -9.54
CA GLY A 349 -29.36 0.60 -9.81
C GLY A 349 -29.89 -0.78 -9.42
N ARG A 350 -31.00 -0.83 -8.68
CA ARG A 350 -31.73 -2.06 -8.37
C ARG A 350 -33.23 -1.86 -8.23
N VAL A 351 -33.98 -2.95 -8.33
CA VAL A 351 -35.41 -2.98 -8.01
C VAL A 351 -35.63 -3.84 -6.77
N ALA A 352 -36.27 -3.27 -5.75
CA ALA A 352 -36.44 -3.89 -4.45
C ALA A 352 -37.78 -3.53 -3.81
N ASP A 353 -38.10 -4.17 -2.68
CA ASP A 353 -39.14 -3.67 -1.78
C ASP A 353 -38.66 -2.42 -1.01
N GLN A 354 -39.52 -1.86 -0.15
CA GLN A 354 -39.17 -0.66 0.64
C GLN A 354 -37.96 -0.87 1.55
N ALA A 355 -37.76 -2.09 2.05
CA ALA A 355 -36.66 -2.47 2.93
C ALA A 355 -35.38 -2.87 2.17
N GLY A 356 -35.41 -2.92 0.84
CA GLY A 356 -34.28 -3.33 0.00
C GLY A 356 -34.21 -4.84 -0.28
N ASN A 357 -35.25 -5.60 0.05
CA ASN A 357 -35.30 -7.04 -0.22
C ASN A 357 -35.87 -7.34 -1.62
N ARG A 358 -35.67 -8.58 -2.06
CA ARG A 358 -36.18 -9.09 -3.35
C ARG A 358 -37.70 -9.00 -3.44
N VAL A 359 -38.18 -8.51 -4.58
CA VAL A 359 -39.59 -8.60 -4.97
C VAL A 359 -39.81 -9.91 -5.73
N ALA A 360 -40.85 -10.66 -5.36
CA ALA A 360 -41.05 -12.01 -5.85
C ALA A 360 -41.36 -12.07 -7.36
N GLY A 361 -40.57 -12.88 -8.08
CA GLY A 361 -40.81 -13.23 -9.48
C GLY A 361 -40.29 -12.23 -10.52
N LEU A 362 -39.53 -11.21 -10.10
CA LEU A 362 -38.93 -10.26 -11.05
C LEU A 362 -37.83 -10.91 -11.90
N VAL A 363 -37.76 -10.52 -13.17
CA VAL A 363 -36.72 -10.96 -14.12
C VAL A 363 -36.16 -9.76 -14.87
N ASN A 364 -34.83 -9.62 -14.90
CA ASN A 364 -34.15 -8.53 -15.61
C ASN A 364 -33.75 -8.93 -17.04
N SER A 365 -33.80 -7.98 -17.97
CA SER A 365 -33.37 -8.18 -19.36
C SER A 365 -32.95 -6.87 -20.00
N VAL A 366 -31.84 -6.87 -20.75
CA VAL A 366 -31.39 -5.68 -21.50
C VAL A 366 -32.27 -5.38 -22.74
N GLU A 367 -33.05 -6.33 -23.24
CA GLU A 367 -33.90 -6.15 -24.43
C GLU A 367 -35.40 -6.42 -24.18
N GLY A 368 -35.76 -7.04 -23.04
CA GLY A 368 -37.15 -7.18 -22.60
C GLY A 368 -38.05 -7.97 -23.57
N PRO A 369 -39.14 -7.39 -24.09
CA PRO A 369 -40.10 -8.09 -24.94
C PRO A 369 -39.51 -8.46 -26.32
N SER A 370 -39.71 -9.70 -26.75
CA SER A 370 -39.33 -10.22 -28.07
C SER A 370 -40.25 -11.38 -28.44
N GLU A 371 -40.54 -11.56 -29.73
CA GLU A 371 -41.34 -12.70 -30.21
C GLU A 371 -40.63 -14.04 -29.95
N ASN A 372 -39.31 -14.07 -30.11
CA ASN A 372 -38.50 -15.27 -29.94
C ASN A 372 -37.69 -15.21 -28.64
N LEU A 373 -37.67 -16.32 -27.91
CA LEU A 373 -36.79 -16.52 -26.76
C LEU A 373 -35.33 -16.47 -27.23
N ARG A 374 -34.51 -15.64 -26.56
CA ARG A 374 -33.08 -15.52 -26.83
C ARG A 374 -32.28 -15.17 -25.58
N ILE A 375 -31.01 -15.56 -25.56
CA ILE A 375 -30.05 -15.16 -24.52
C ILE A 375 -29.41 -13.84 -24.96
N VAL A 376 -29.53 -12.80 -24.11
CA VAL A 376 -29.14 -11.42 -24.45
C VAL A 376 -27.85 -10.95 -23.78
N SER A 377 -27.29 -11.73 -22.85
CA SER A 377 -25.93 -11.51 -22.33
C SER A 377 -24.90 -11.57 -23.48
N GLN A 378 -24.03 -10.56 -23.62
CA GLN A 378 -23.10 -10.45 -24.75
C GLN A 378 -21.67 -10.93 -24.44
N GLY A 379 -21.22 -10.89 -23.19
CA GLY A 379 -19.86 -11.28 -22.78
C GLY A 379 -19.79 -11.73 -21.34
N LEU A 380 -18.66 -12.33 -20.96
CA LEU A 380 -18.37 -12.81 -19.61
C LEU A 380 -17.13 -12.12 -19.05
N PRO A 381 -17.15 -11.72 -17.76
CA PRO A 381 -15.95 -11.29 -17.06
C PRO A 381 -14.82 -12.33 -17.06
N THR A 382 -13.58 -11.86 -16.94
CA THR A 382 -12.42 -12.75 -16.71
C THR A 382 -12.47 -13.32 -15.29
N GLY A 383 -12.32 -14.63 -15.17
CA GLY A 383 -12.19 -15.32 -13.89
C GLY A 383 -10.73 -15.44 -13.44
N TYR A 384 -10.48 -15.42 -12.13
CA TYR A 384 -9.16 -15.59 -11.54
C TYR A 384 -9.13 -16.78 -10.60
N LYS A 385 -8.08 -17.59 -10.69
CA LYS A 385 -7.88 -18.74 -9.80
C LYS A 385 -7.88 -18.30 -8.34
N GLU A 386 -8.44 -19.16 -7.49
CA GLU A 386 -8.59 -18.96 -6.03
C GLU A 386 -9.46 -17.77 -5.63
N TRP A 387 -10.06 -17.06 -6.59
CA TRP A 387 -10.91 -15.92 -6.33
C TRP A 387 -12.37 -16.24 -6.67
N PRO A 388 -13.32 -15.59 -5.99
CA PRO A 388 -14.71 -15.67 -6.38
C PRO A 388 -14.92 -15.17 -7.82
N TYR A 389 -15.95 -15.64 -8.50
CA TYR A 389 -16.27 -15.16 -9.84
C TYR A 389 -17.13 -13.90 -9.79
N VAL A 390 -16.46 -12.74 -9.83
CA VAL A 390 -17.00 -11.35 -9.85
C VAL A 390 -17.98 -10.94 -8.74
N TRP A 391 -18.11 -11.76 -7.70
CA TRP A 391 -18.84 -11.42 -6.48
C TRP A 391 -17.86 -11.35 -5.31
N ASN A 392 -18.13 -10.50 -4.33
CA ASN A 392 -17.37 -10.46 -3.08
C ASN A 392 -18.26 -9.91 -1.97
N LYS A 393 -18.01 -10.32 -0.72
CA LYS A 393 -18.74 -9.83 0.44
C LYS A 393 -17.84 -9.90 1.67
N SER A 394 -17.89 -8.88 2.52
CA SER A 394 -17.20 -8.91 3.82
C SER A 394 -17.89 -9.88 4.79
N VAL A 395 -17.12 -10.64 5.58
CA VAL A 395 -17.68 -11.38 6.73
C VAL A 395 -18.19 -10.44 7.82
N SER A 396 -17.71 -9.19 7.83
CA SER A 396 -18.16 -8.17 8.77
C SER A 396 -19.43 -7.48 8.25
N GLY A 397 -20.31 -7.06 9.17
CA GLY A 397 -21.43 -6.16 8.85
C GLY A 397 -21.02 -4.68 8.82
N ASN A 398 -19.72 -4.41 8.64
CA ASN A 398 -19.21 -3.04 8.61
C ASN A 398 -19.73 -2.35 7.35
N THR A 399 -20.20 -1.11 7.48
CA THR A 399 -20.85 -0.38 6.39
C THR A 399 -19.93 -0.07 5.20
N TYR A 400 -18.63 -0.29 5.39
CA TYR A 400 -17.57 -0.10 4.39
C TYR A 400 -17.02 -1.42 3.82
N GLY A 401 -17.59 -2.55 4.21
CA GLY A 401 -17.21 -3.84 3.64
C GLY A 401 -17.73 -3.98 2.22
N VAL A 402 -16.91 -4.51 1.30
CA VAL A 402 -17.33 -4.82 -0.07
C VAL A 402 -18.61 -5.66 -0.09
N SER A 403 -19.47 -5.39 -1.08
CA SER A 403 -20.61 -6.21 -1.42
C SER A 403 -20.87 -6.09 -2.91
N ALA A 404 -20.84 -7.22 -3.61
CA ALA A 404 -21.16 -7.33 -5.03
C ALA A 404 -22.15 -8.46 -5.31
N SER A 405 -23.00 -8.24 -6.30
CA SER A 405 -23.99 -9.20 -6.75
C SER A 405 -23.36 -10.25 -7.68
N ALA A 406 -23.79 -11.51 -7.55
CA ALA A 406 -23.37 -12.59 -8.43
C ALA A 406 -23.68 -12.30 -9.92
N PHE A 407 -22.88 -12.87 -10.82
CA PHE A 407 -23.16 -12.78 -12.25
C PHE A 407 -24.46 -13.51 -12.60
N GLN A 408 -25.31 -12.88 -13.43
CA GLN A 408 -26.62 -13.39 -13.83
C GLN A 408 -26.74 -13.36 -15.35
N PHE A 409 -27.05 -14.51 -15.96
CA PHE A 409 -27.43 -14.57 -17.37
C PHE A 409 -28.81 -13.96 -17.60
N MET A 410 -28.97 -13.25 -18.72
CA MET A 410 -30.22 -12.58 -19.10
C MET A 410 -30.80 -13.16 -20.38
N ALA A 411 -32.13 -13.29 -20.41
CA ALA A 411 -32.90 -13.69 -21.58
C ALA A 411 -33.95 -12.63 -21.94
N SER A 412 -34.42 -12.67 -23.19
CA SER A 412 -35.48 -11.82 -23.74
C SER A 412 -36.46 -12.68 -24.53
N GLY A 413 -37.72 -12.26 -24.60
CA GLY A 413 -38.79 -12.94 -25.34
C GLY A 413 -39.28 -14.26 -24.75
N GLY A 414 -40.24 -14.91 -25.41
CA GLY A 414 -40.93 -16.08 -24.82
C GLY A 414 -41.77 -15.73 -23.59
N ALA A 415 -42.12 -16.73 -22.77
CA ALA A 415 -42.86 -16.54 -21.51
C ALA A 415 -41.93 -16.48 -20.29
N PRO A 416 -41.73 -15.31 -19.64
CA PRO A 416 -40.83 -15.20 -18.49
C PRO A 416 -41.17 -16.16 -17.33
N GLY A 417 -40.14 -16.56 -16.60
CA GLY A 417 -40.12 -17.81 -15.80
C GLY A 417 -38.98 -18.71 -16.27
N TYR A 418 -37.84 -18.09 -16.59
CA TYR A 418 -36.73 -18.72 -17.27
C TYR A 418 -35.99 -19.69 -16.35
N THR A 419 -35.63 -20.85 -16.90
CA THR A 419 -34.78 -21.85 -16.26
C THR A 419 -33.52 -22.08 -17.10
N TRP A 420 -32.38 -22.19 -16.44
CA TRP A 420 -31.07 -22.20 -17.07
C TRP A 420 -30.32 -23.50 -16.78
N LYS A 421 -29.52 -23.95 -17.76
CA LYS A 421 -28.56 -25.05 -17.58
C LYS A 421 -27.44 -24.99 -18.61
N VAL A 422 -26.30 -25.58 -18.28
CA VAL A 422 -25.23 -25.85 -19.24
C VAL A 422 -25.59 -27.14 -20.00
N VAL A 423 -25.58 -27.09 -21.34
CA VAL A 423 -25.94 -28.23 -22.20
C VAL A 423 -24.76 -28.82 -22.97
N ALA A 424 -23.67 -28.07 -23.11
CA ALA A 424 -22.41 -28.55 -23.67
C ALA A 424 -21.23 -27.78 -23.04
N GLY A 425 -20.04 -28.40 -23.03
CA GLY A 425 -18.88 -27.87 -22.31
C GLY A 425 -19.05 -27.92 -20.79
N LYS A 426 -18.16 -27.24 -20.07
CA LYS A 426 -18.22 -27.11 -18.60
C LYS A 426 -17.73 -25.73 -18.20
N LEU A 427 -18.29 -25.20 -17.11
CA LEU A 427 -17.70 -24.08 -16.41
C LEU A 427 -16.36 -24.52 -15.76
N PRO A 428 -15.45 -23.57 -15.50
CA PRO A 428 -14.28 -23.83 -14.67
C PRO A 428 -14.66 -24.49 -13.34
N GLU A 429 -13.77 -25.35 -12.84
CA GLU A 429 -13.98 -26.03 -11.56
C GLU A 429 -14.20 -25.03 -10.42
N GLY A 430 -15.20 -25.32 -9.58
CA GLY A 430 -15.67 -24.45 -8.49
C GLY A 430 -16.83 -23.52 -8.88
N LEU A 431 -17.14 -23.38 -10.17
CA LEU A 431 -18.31 -22.63 -10.65
C LEU A 431 -19.49 -23.54 -11.01
N GLU A 432 -20.70 -23.08 -10.69
CA GLU A 432 -21.96 -23.76 -10.99
C GLU A 432 -22.97 -22.75 -11.55
N LEU A 433 -23.76 -23.14 -12.55
CA LEU A 433 -24.90 -22.36 -13.04
C LEU A 433 -26.17 -22.82 -12.32
N ASN A 434 -26.77 -21.93 -11.54
CA ASN A 434 -28.05 -22.17 -10.89
C ASN A 434 -29.20 -22.13 -11.90
N ALA A 435 -30.32 -22.78 -11.55
CA ALA A 435 -31.51 -22.84 -12.40
C ALA A 435 -32.13 -21.47 -12.69
N ASP A 436 -31.90 -20.47 -11.84
CA ASP A 436 -32.35 -19.08 -12.05
C ASP A 436 -31.45 -18.26 -12.98
N GLY A 437 -30.31 -18.83 -13.40
CA GLY A 437 -29.35 -18.20 -14.31
C GLY A 437 -28.21 -17.45 -13.61
N THR A 438 -28.16 -17.44 -12.27
CA THR A 438 -26.98 -16.97 -11.54
C THR A 438 -25.83 -17.97 -11.66
N VAL A 439 -24.59 -17.48 -11.80
CA VAL A 439 -23.43 -18.27 -11.42
C VAL A 439 -23.36 -18.26 -9.90
N ALA A 440 -23.37 -19.43 -9.27
CA ALA A 440 -23.54 -19.53 -7.83
C ALA A 440 -22.47 -18.74 -7.07
N ASP A 441 -22.92 -17.96 -6.09
CA ASP A 441 -22.03 -17.43 -5.07
C ASP A 441 -21.70 -18.51 -4.03
N GLY A 442 -20.65 -18.25 -3.25
CA GLY A 442 -20.17 -19.13 -2.20
C GLY A 442 -20.85 -18.91 -0.85
N LEU A 443 -21.94 -18.13 -0.81
CA LEU A 443 -22.58 -17.75 0.45
C LEU A 443 -23.38 -18.93 1.04
N VAL A 444 -23.28 -19.09 2.34
CA VAL A 444 -24.07 -20.06 3.11
C VAL A 444 -25.10 -19.30 3.93
N ASN A 445 -26.39 -19.46 3.58
CA ASN A 445 -27.51 -18.71 4.17
C ASN A 445 -27.29 -17.16 4.11
N GLY A 446 -26.78 -16.67 2.97
CA GLY A 446 -26.53 -15.24 2.74
C GLY A 446 -25.30 -14.67 3.45
N LYS A 447 -24.51 -15.51 4.14
CA LYS A 447 -23.28 -15.14 4.85
C LYS A 447 -22.05 -15.74 4.18
N VAL A 448 -20.92 -15.05 4.34
CA VAL A 448 -19.63 -15.50 3.83
C VAL A 448 -19.12 -16.66 4.68
N ASP A 449 -18.76 -17.76 4.02
CA ASP A 449 -18.00 -18.86 4.62
C ASP A 449 -16.60 -18.86 3.99
N LEU A 450 -15.57 -18.52 4.77
CA LEU A 450 -14.18 -18.44 4.31
C LEU A 450 -13.60 -19.80 3.86
N ASN A 451 -14.30 -20.91 4.13
CA ASN A 451 -13.92 -22.25 3.68
C ASN A 451 -14.77 -22.73 2.48
N SER A 452 -15.63 -21.89 1.92
CA SER A 452 -16.47 -22.26 0.77
C SER A 452 -15.63 -22.42 -0.50
N VAL A 453 -15.89 -23.49 -1.25
CA VAL A 453 -15.34 -23.70 -2.60
C VAL A 453 -16.35 -23.32 -3.71
N LYS A 454 -17.60 -23.05 -3.32
CA LYS A 454 -18.65 -22.74 -4.28
C LYS A 454 -18.49 -21.31 -4.77
N GLY A 455 -18.58 -21.10 -6.08
CA GLY A 455 -18.45 -19.78 -6.68
C GLY A 455 -17.03 -19.20 -6.64
N VAL A 456 -16.04 -20.03 -6.29
CA VAL A 456 -14.60 -19.72 -6.29
C VAL A 456 -13.93 -20.59 -7.34
N ILE A 457 -13.11 -20.00 -8.20
CA ILE A 457 -12.41 -20.79 -9.23
C ILE A 457 -11.28 -21.60 -8.57
N SER A 458 -11.26 -22.91 -8.80
CA SER A 458 -10.27 -23.81 -8.20
C SER A 458 -8.81 -23.41 -8.47
N VAL A 459 -7.92 -23.70 -7.53
CA VAL A 459 -6.46 -23.59 -7.73
C VAL A 459 -5.95 -24.53 -8.83
N ASP A 460 -6.68 -25.60 -9.09
CA ASP A 460 -6.38 -26.60 -10.13
C ASP A 460 -7.03 -26.24 -11.49
N ALA A 461 -7.85 -25.19 -11.54
CA ALA A 461 -8.46 -24.75 -12.78
C ALA A 461 -7.37 -24.34 -13.79
N ARG A 462 -7.43 -24.93 -14.98
CA ARG A 462 -6.50 -24.61 -16.07
C ARG A 462 -6.71 -23.16 -16.55
N PRO A 463 -5.66 -22.31 -16.60
CA PRO A 463 -5.74 -21.01 -17.24
C PRO A 463 -6.04 -21.12 -18.75
N GLY A 464 -6.74 -20.11 -19.28
CA GLY A 464 -7.17 -20.03 -20.67
C GLY A 464 -8.68 -20.07 -20.82
N ASP A 465 -9.12 -20.31 -22.05
CA ASP A 465 -10.53 -20.22 -22.44
C ASP A 465 -11.30 -21.51 -22.15
N HIS A 466 -12.43 -21.36 -21.44
CA HIS A 466 -13.38 -22.42 -21.18
C HIS A 466 -14.64 -22.18 -22.01
N HIS A 467 -14.86 -23.03 -23.01
CA HIS A 467 -16.03 -22.94 -23.89
C HIS A 467 -17.18 -23.79 -23.36
N PHE A 468 -18.38 -23.21 -23.33
CA PHE A 468 -19.59 -23.90 -22.92
C PHE A 468 -20.83 -23.30 -23.58
N THR A 469 -21.89 -24.10 -23.68
CA THR A 469 -23.18 -23.70 -24.26
C THR A 469 -24.21 -23.63 -23.14
N VAL A 470 -24.82 -22.46 -22.98
CA VAL A 470 -25.92 -22.23 -22.04
C VAL A 470 -27.24 -22.40 -22.78
N GLN A 471 -28.19 -23.08 -22.14
CA GLN A 471 -29.59 -23.12 -22.56
C GLN A 471 -30.46 -22.37 -21.57
N VAL A 472 -31.38 -21.56 -22.09
CA VAL A 472 -32.52 -21.00 -21.36
C VAL A 472 -33.79 -21.68 -21.83
N THR A 473 -34.70 -22.00 -20.91
CA THR A 473 -36.05 -22.49 -21.19
C THR A 473 -37.08 -21.58 -20.53
N ASP A 474 -38.08 -21.13 -21.27
CA ASP A 474 -39.14 -20.24 -20.79
C ASP A 474 -40.23 -20.99 -20.00
N GLY A 475 -41.13 -20.25 -19.36
CA GLY A 475 -42.22 -20.80 -18.53
C GLY A 475 -43.27 -21.61 -19.32
N LYS A 476 -43.20 -21.62 -20.65
CA LYS A 476 -44.04 -22.45 -21.54
C LYS A 476 -43.28 -23.61 -22.20
N GLY A 477 -41.98 -23.77 -21.89
CA GLY A 477 -41.14 -24.86 -22.38
C GLY A 477 -40.39 -24.60 -23.69
N SER A 478 -40.41 -23.38 -24.22
CA SER A 478 -39.56 -23.00 -25.38
C SER A 478 -38.12 -22.85 -24.92
N SER A 479 -37.13 -23.26 -25.72
CA SER A 479 -35.72 -23.17 -25.35
C SER A 479 -34.87 -22.42 -26.39
N ALA A 480 -33.83 -21.74 -25.92
CA ALA A 480 -32.80 -21.11 -26.75
C ALA A 480 -31.41 -21.40 -26.18
N THR A 481 -30.39 -21.43 -27.04
CA THR A 481 -29.01 -21.72 -26.66
C THR A 481 -28.05 -20.65 -27.17
N LYS A 482 -26.97 -20.41 -26.43
CA LYS A 482 -25.88 -19.53 -26.84
C LYS A 482 -24.55 -20.05 -26.30
N ASP A 483 -23.53 -19.99 -27.15
CA ASP A 483 -22.16 -20.34 -26.77
C ASP A 483 -21.49 -19.17 -26.05
N PHE A 484 -20.74 -19.50 -25.01
CA PHE A 484 -19.95 -18.56 -24.23
C PHE A 484 -18.53 -19.07 -24.03
N THR A 485 -17.62 -18.13 -23.80
CA THR A 485 -16.24 -18.40 -23.41
C THR A 485 -15.96 -17.64 -22.12
N LEU A 486 -15.50 -18.34 -21.09
CA LEU A 486 -15.00 -17.76 -19.85
C LEU A 486 -13.48 -17.94 -19.82
N THR A 487 -12.74 -16.84 -19.84
CA THR A 487 -11.28 -16.85 -19.73
C THR A 487 -10.86 -16.88 -18.26
N VAL A 488 -10.06 -17.88 -17.87
CA VAL A 488 -9.46 -18.01 -16.54
C VAL A 488 -8.00 -17.57 -16.58
N LYS A 489 -7.60 -16.71 -15.64
CA LYS A 489 -6.21 -16.27 -15.44
C LYS A 489 -5.70 -16.62 -14.04
N GLU A 490 -4.38 -16.58 -13.88
CA GLU A 490 -3.76 -16.53 -12.56
C GLU A 490 -4.08 -15.19 -11.89
N ARG A 491 -4.26 -15.17 -10.57
CA ARG A 491 -4.62 -13.93 -9.86
C ARG A 491 -3.47 -12.92 -9.88
N PRO A 492 -3.73 -11.63 -10.20
CA PRO A 492 -2.69 -10.60 -10.26
C PRO A 492 -1.87 -10.37 -8.99
N ASN A 493 -2.29 -10.81 -7.80
CA ASN A 493 -1.45 -10.73 -6.59
C ASN A 493 -0.52 -11.95 -6.39
N LYS A 494 -0.61 -12.99 -7.24
CA LYS A 494 0.23 -14.20 -7.14
C LYS A 494 1.70 -13.89 -7.28
N TRP A 495 2.07 -13.02 -8.24
CA TRP A 495 3.47 -12.65 -8.44
C TRP A 495 4.06 -11.95 -7.21
N PHE A 496 3.26 -11.19 -6.47
CA PHE A 496 3.69 -10.48 -5.27
C PHE A 496 3.86 -11.44 -4.09
N GLU A 497 2.91 -12.36 -3.92
CA GLU A 497 2.99 -13.42 -2.92
C GLU A 497 4.27 -14.25 -3.08
N GLU A 498 4.56 -14.71 -4.29
CA GLU A 498 5.76 -15.51 -4.59
C GLU A 498 7.02 -14.65 -4.61
N GLY A 499 6.91 -13.33 -4.85
CA GLY A 499 8.02 -12.39 -4.71
C GLY A 499 8.47 -12.20 -3.26
N ARG A 500 7.57 -12.44 -2.29
CA ARG A 500 7.76 -12.51 -0.83
C ARG A 500 8.23 -11.25 -0.12
N VAL A 501 8.88 -10.31 -0.80
CA VAL A 501 9.39 -9.08 -0.20
C VAL A 501 8.96 -7.89 -1.04
N GLY A 502 8.20 -6.99 -0.42
CA GLY A 502 7.86 -5.66 -0.91
C GLY A 502 8.51 -4.57 -0.04
N ALA A 503 8.35 -3.31 -0.45
CA ALA A 503 8.74 -2.17 0.37
C ALA A 503 7.80 -1.00 0.14
N LEU A 504 7.44 -0.33 1.23
CA LEU A 504 7.04 1.07 1.20
C LEU A 504 8.28 1.96 1.35
N THR A 505 8.11 3.24 1.05
CA THR A 505 9.03 4.29 1.49
C THR A 505 8.21 5.46 1.98
N HIS A 506 8.71 6.15 2.99
CA HIS A 506 8.16 7.37 3.54
C HIS A 506 9.12 8.53 3.25
N ALA A 507 8.55 9.64 2.80
CA ALA A 507 9.21 10.94 2.62
C ALA A 507 10.57 10.91 1.89
N THR A 508 10.81 9.92 1.03
CA THR A 508 12.17 9.61 0.58
C THR A 508 12.76 10.67 -0.35
N GLY A 509 11.92 11.45 -1.04
CA GLY A 509 12.35 12.62 -1.80
C GLY A 509 12.99 13.73 -0.94
N ILE A 510 12.71 13.79 0.36
CA ILE A 510 13.18 14.86 1.26
C ILE A 510 14.70 14.89 1.38
N TYR A 511 15.35 13.72 1.48
CA TYR A 511 16.81 13.68 1.57
C TYR A 511 17.46 14.36 0.36
N ASN A 512 16.91 14.13 -0.83
CA ASN A 512 17.45 14.70 -2.05
C ASN A 512 17.10 16.16 -2.26
N TYR A 513 15.96 16.60 -1.75
CA TYR A 513 15.57 18.01 -1.84
C TYR A 513 16.36 18.91 -0.90
N PHE A 514 16.75 18.41 0.29
CA PHE A 514 17.29 19.27 1.34
C PHE A 514 18.68 18.89 1.86
N VAL A 515 19.17 17.68 1.60
CA VAL A 515 20.49 17.22 2.08
C VAL A 515 21.45 17.04 0.92
N ASP A 516 21.09 16.15 -0.01
CA ASP A 516 21.96 15.86 -1.16
C ASP A 516 21.17 15.50 -2.43
N PRO A 517 21.02 16.43 -3.40
CA PRO A 517 20.34 16.14 -4.66
C PRO A 517 21.01 15.00 -5.44
N ASN A 518 22.28 14.72 -5.18
CA ASN A 518 23.09 13.72 -5.88
C ASN A 518 23.21 12.38 -5.12
N PHE A 519 22.47 12.17 -4.02
CA PHE A 519 22.44 10.86 -3.37
C PHE A 519 22.01 9.79 -4.37
N SER A 520 22.76 8.69 -4.43
CA SER A 520 22.64 7.71 -5.51
C SER A 520 21.41 6.83 -5.35
N VAL A 521 20.38 7.12 -6.15
CA VAL A 521 19.14 6.35 -6.14
C VAL A 521 19.34 4.98 -6.78
N ASP A 522 20.24 4.87 -7.76
CA ASP A 522 20.58 3.59 -8.35
C ASP A 522 21.23 2.63 -7.34
N ARG A 523 22.12 3.12 -6.46
CA ARG A 523 22.67 2.30 -5.36
C ARG A 523 21.62 1.89 -4.35
N TRP A 524 20.71 2.81 -4.02
CA TRP A 524 19.58 2.51 -3.15
C TRP A 524 18.69 1.40 -3.75
N ALA A 525 18.36 1.45 -5.04
CA ALA A 525 17.58 0.41 -5.70
C ALA A 525 18.37 -0.92 -5.85
N GLU A 526 19.68 -0.85 -6.11
CA GLU A 526 20.58 -2.02 -6.16
C GLU A 526 20.60 -2.75 -4.80
N ARG A 527 20.61 -2.02 -3.68
CA ARG A 527 20.46 -2.60 -2.34
C ARG A 527 19.11 -3.28 -2.17
N ALA A 528 18.01 -2.64 -2.59
CA ALA A 528 16.69 -3.26 -2.51
C ALA A 528 16.65 -4.59 -3.28
N LYS A 529 17.23 -4.65 -4.49
CA LYS A 529 17.39 -5.91 -5.26
C LYS A 529 18.16 -6.95 -4.45
N ALA A 530 19.32 -6.57 -3.90
CA ALA A 530 20.19 -7.47 -3.15
C ALA A 530 19.58 -7.94 -1.83
N GLN A 531 18.63 -7.20 -1.25
CA GLN A 531 17.85 -7.58 -0.07
C GLN A 531 16.63 -8.46 -0.39
N GLY A 532 16.38 -8.79 -1.66
CA GLY A 532 15.32 -9.70 -2.03
C GLY A 532 14.04 -9.06 -2.57
N HIS A 533 13.99 -7.74 -2.71
CA HIS A 533 12.74 -7.04 -3.04
C HIS A 533 12.25 -7.37 -4.45
N SER A 534 11.00 -7.81 -4.52
CA SER A 534 10.25 -8.01 -5.77
C SER A 534 9.46 -6.74 -6.19
N LEU A 535 9.18 -5.89 -5.22
CA LEU A 535 8.46 -4.63 -5.37
C LEU A 535 9.11 -3.56 -4.47
N VAL A 536 9.25 -2.34 -5.00
CA VAL A 536 9.50 -1.14 -4.19
C VAL A 536 8.49 -0.08 -4.57
N SER A 537 7.78 0.45 -3.57
CA SER A 537 6.79 1.51 -3.74
C SER A 537 7.24 2.80 -3.07
N VAL A 538 6.98 3.93 -3.73
CA VAL A 538 7.44 5.25 -3.27
C VAL A 538 6.27 6.13 -2.87
N GLU A 539 6.39 6.83 -1.73
CA GLU A 539 5.36 7.77 -1.28
C GLU A 539 5.18 8.92 -2.28
N THR A 540 3.93 9.10 -2.72
CA THR A 540 3.52 10.18 -3.60
C THR A 540 3.12 11.42 -2.82
N ASN A 541 2.24 11.25 -1.82
CA ASN A 541 1.73 12.31 -0.95
C ASN A 541 1.31 11.77 0.44
N GLN A 542 1.34 12.67 1.42
CA GLN A 542 0.61 12.56 2.70
C GLN A 542 0.42 13.95 3.29
N GLN A 543 1.49 14.73 3.36
CA GLN A 543 1.44 16.16 3.70
C GLN A 543 1.67 17.05 2.48
N ALA A 544 2.58 16.68 1.59
CA ALA A 544 2.96 17.44 0.40
C ALA A 544 3.08 16.49 -0.81
N TYR A 545 3.05 17.03 -2.03
CA TYR A 545 3.28 16.23 -3.24
C TYR A 545 4.78 16.09 -3.53
N PHE A 546 5.20 14.87 -3.86
CA PHE A 546 6.53 14.59 -4.41
C PHE A 546 6.56 14.52 -5.94
N TRP A 547 5.41 14.74 -6.59
CA TRP A 547 5.29 14.87 -8.04
C TRP A 547 4.51 16.13 -8.42
N PRO A 548 4.62 16.63 -9.66
CA PRO A 548 3.91 17.82 -10.11
C PRO A 548 2.42 17.53 -10.39
N SER A 549 1.67 17.08 -9.38
CA SER A 549 0.21 16.93 -9.44
C SER A 549 -0.44 18.24 -9.87
N LYS A 550 -1.55 18.17 -10.62
CA LYS A 550 -2.36 19.35 -10.92
C LYS A 550 -2.94 20.02 -9.67
N PHE A 551 -3.05 19.30 -8.55
CA PHE A 551 -3.49 19.83 -7.26
C PHE A 551 -2.33 20.35 -6.39
N CYS A 552 -1.09 20.30 -6.88
CA CYS A 552 0.07 20.84 -6.18
C CYS A 552 0.13 22.36 -6.34
N ASP A 553 -0.33 23.09 -5.32
CA ASP A 553 -0.16 24.55 -5.28
C ASP A 553 1.28 24.90 -4.86
N PRO A 554 2.12 25.46 -5.75
CA PRO A 554 3.51 25.80 -5.44
C PRO A 554 3.66 26.97 -4.47
N LYS A 555 2.57 27.72 -4.20
CA LYS A 555 2.51 28.82 -3.23
C LYS A 555 1.99 28.37 -1.87
N SER A 556 1.53 27.14 -1.72
CA SER A 556 1.18 26.56 -0.42
C SER A 556 2.41 26.49 0.48
N ASP A 557 2.24 26.78 1.78
CA ASP A 557 3.30 26.68 2.79
C ASP A 557 4.00 25.30 2.79
N ARG A 558 3.30 24.24 2.35
CA ARG A 558 3.84 22.88 2.25
C ARG A 558 4.80 22.65 1.08
N HIS A 559 4.73 23.47 0.02
CA HIS A 559 5.53 23.34 -1.21
C HIS A 559 6.41 24.57 -1.49
N LEU A 560 6.25 25.65 -0.72
CA LEU A 560 6.91 26.93 -0.95
C LEU A 560 8.43 26.80 -1.10
N TYR A 561 9.05 25.84 -0.40
CA TYR A 561 10.50 25.61 -0.40
C TYR A 561 10.92 24.31 -1.06
N TYR A 562 9.99 23.58 -1.69
CA TYR A 562 10.38 22.44 -2.50
C TYR A 562 11.11 22.94 -3.75
N PRO A 563 12.11 22.20 -4.25
CA PRO A 563 12.76 22.52 -5.51
C PRO A 563 11.73 22.70 -6.62
N LYS A 564 11.91 23.74 -7.43
CA LYS A 564 11.02 24.06 -8.55
C LYS A 564 11.78 23.94 -9.86
N ASP A 565 11.09 23.50 -10.89
CA ASP A 565 11.59 23.54 -12.25
C ASP A 565 11.56 24.98 -12.81
N GLU A 566 12.04 25.15 -14.04
CA GLU A 566 12.05 26.44 -14.74
C GLU A 566 10.65 27.05 -14.94
N SER A 567 9.59 26.23 -14.86
CA SER A 567 8.19 26.65 -14.95
C SER A 567 7.57 27.04 -13.60
N GLY A 568 8.33 26.91 -12.51
CA GLY A 568 7.88 27.19 -11.15
C GLY A 568 7.06 26.07 -10.50
N LYS A 569 6.98 24.89 -11.13
CA LYS A 569 6.32 23.70 -10.57
C LYS A 569 7.28 22.92 -9.70
N VAL A 570 6.76 22.20 -8.70
CA VAL A 570 7.58 21.29 -7.88
C VAL A 570 8.24 20.25 -8.78
N VAL A 571 9.54 20.01 -8.58
CA VAL A 571 10.30 19.00 -9.31
C VAL A 571 9.66 17.61 -9.12
N ASP A 572 9.65 16.80 -10.19
CA ASP A 572 9.21 15.40 -10.13
C ASP A 572 10.26 14.56 -9.38
N GLY A 573 10.07 14.43 -8.07
CA GLY A 573 10.94 13.67 -7.18
C GLY A 573 10.83 12.17 -7.36
N LEU A 574 9.70 11.68 -7.88
CA LEU A 574 9.40 10.26 -8.02
C LEU A 574 10.10 9.63 -9.23
N ARG A 575 10.23 10.38 -10.34
CA ARG A 575 10.73 9.88 -11.63
C ARG A 575 12.05 9.12 -11.53
N ARG A 576 12.99 9.63 -10.74
CA ARG A 576 14.31 9.02 -10.60
C ARG A 576 14.28 7.71 -9.80
N PHE A 577 13.40 7.59 -8.80
CA PHE A 577 13.19 6.34 -8.06
C PHE A 577 12.50 5.31 -8.94
N GLU A 578 11.47 5.70 -9.69
CA GLU A 578 10.81 4.84 -10.69
C GLU A 578 11.81 4.22 -11.66
N ARG A 579 12.66 5.06 -12.27
CA ARG A 579 13.68 4.59 -13.21
C ARG A 579 14.74 3.70 -12.56
N ALA A 580 15.20 4.02 -11.35
CA ALA A 580 16.18 3.22 -10.64
C ALA A 580 15.63 1.84 -10.27
N VAL A 581 14.41 1.75 -9.72
CA VAL A 581 13.73 0.49 -9.37
C VAL A 581 13.55 -0.38 -10.62
N LYS A 582 13.02 0.19 -11.71
CA LYS A 582 12.81 -0.55 -12.98
C LYS A 582 14.12 -1.03 -13.61
N ARG A 583 15.21 -0.26 -13.54
CA ARG A 583 16.54 -0.68 -14.01
C ARG A 583 17.06 -1.92 -13.28
N GLN A 584 16.69 -2.12 -12.02
CA GLN A 584 17.09 -3.29 -11.23
C GLN A 584 16.19 -4.52 -11.48
N GLY A 585 15.20 -4.42 -12.38
CA GLY A 585 14.23 -5.48 -12.66
C GLY A 585 13.18 -5.67 -11.55
N ILE A 586 13.11 -4.74 -10.61
CA ILE A 586 12.13 -4.74 -9.52
C ILE A 586 10.85 -4.07 -10.03
N ARG A 587 9.67 -4.56 -9.60
CA ARG A 587 8.42 -3.87 -9.91
C ARG A 587 8.32 -2.56 -9.14
N PHE A 588 7.81 -1.52 -9.79
CA PHE A 588 7.61 -0.21 -9.18
C PHE A 588 6.17 -0.08 -8.68
N GLY A 589 5.99 0.46 -7.48
CA GLY A 589 4.68 0.79 -6.91
C GLY A 589 4.63 2.22 -6.37
N LEU A 590 3.47 2.62 -5.89
CA LEU A 590 3.25 3.93 -5.27
C LEU A 590 2.49 3.78 -3.96
N TYR A 591 2.94 4.49 -2.93
CA TYR A 591 2.14 4.75 -1.74
C TYR A 591 1.40 6.06 -1.94
N TYR A 592 0.11 6.08 -1.63
CA TYR A 592 -0.76 7.25 -1.73
C TYR A 592 -1.56 7.39 -0.43
N ALA A 593 -1.43 8.52 0.25
CA ALA A 593 -2.26 8.80 1.41
C ALA A 593 -3.65 9.20 0.94
N SER A 594 -4.66 8.43 1.38
CA SER A 594 -6.04 8.60 0.94
C SER A 594 -6.52 10.03 1.17
N GLN A 595 -7.26 10.54 0.21
CA GLN A 595 -7.93 11.84 0.25
C GLN A 595 -9.41 11.59 -0.09
N ASN A 596 -10.14 12.65 -0.41
CA ASN A 596 -11.50 12.47 -0.92
C ASN A 596 -11.53 11.70 -2.26
N THR A 597 -12.68 11.09 -2.57
CA THR A 597 -12.92 10.21 -3.72
C THR A 597 -12.57 10.90 -5.03
N ASP A 598 -13.09 12.10 -5.25
CA ASP A 598 -12.90 12.89 -6.48
C ASP A 598 -11.43 13.19 -6.75
N LYS A 599 -10.74 13.69 -5.72
CA LYS A 599 -9.31 13.93 -5.81
C LYS A 599 -8.51 12.66 -6.09
N THR A 600 -8.85 11.59 -5.37
CA THR A 600 -8.09 10.33 -5.41
C THR A 600 -8.15 9.72 -6.80
N VAL A 601 -9.32 9.64 -7.44
CA VAL A 601 -9.42 9.08 -8.80
C VAL A 601 -8.61 9.87 -9.83
N GLN A 602 -8.56 11.20 -9.70
CA GLN A 602 -7.83 12.07 -10.61
C GLN A 602 -6.31 11.99 -10.42
N ASP A 603 -5.83 12.01 -9.17
CA ASP A 603 -4.40 11.83 -8.89
C ASP A 603 -3.92 10.44 -9.30
N ILE A 604 -4.71 9.39 -9.02
CA ILE A 604 -4.35 8.02 -9.39
C ILE A 604 -4.30 7.84 -10.90
N ALA A 605 -5.23 8.41 -11.66
CA ALA A 605 -5.14 8.42 -13.12
C ALA A 605 -3.85 9.08 -13.62
N ASP A 606 -3.49 10.26 -13.08
CA ASP A 606 -2.26 10.97 -13.41
C ASP A 606 -1.00 10.15 -13.06
N LEU A 607 -0.98 9.55 -11.87
CA LEU A 607 0.12 8.70 -11.40
C LEU A 607 0.29 7.44 -12.26
N ILE A 608 -0.81 6.77 -12.63
CA ILE A 608 -0.77 5.58 -13.51
C ILE A 608 -0.19 5.96 -14.88
N HIS A 609 -0.68 7.03 -15.49
CA HIS A 609 -0.16 7.49 -16.78
C HIS A 609 1.31 7.92 -16.71
N ARG A 610 1.73 8.54 -15.60
CA ARG A 610 3.10 9.01 -15.45
C ARG A 610 4.10 7.90 -15.19
N TYR A 611 3.75 6.91 -14.37
CA TYR A 611 4.74 6.00 -13.78
C TYR A 611 4.50 4.52 -14.08
N ASP A 612 3.32 4.15 -14.59
CA ASP A 612 2.96 2.75 -14.87
C ASP A 612 3.26 1.82 -13.66
N PRO A 613 2.65 2.07 -12.49
CA PRO A 613 2.91 1.30 -11.28
C PRO A 613 2.27 -0.09 -11.39
N SER A 614 2.91 -1.10 -10.81
CA SER A 614 2.33 -2.44 -10.65
C SER A 614 1.53 -2.60 -9.36
N TYR A 615 1.63 -1.63 -8.45
CA TYR A 615 1.12 -1.70 -7.08
C TYR A 615 0.75 -0.31 -6.57
N LEU A 616 -0.41 -0.20 -5.91
CA LEU A 616 -0.87 1.01 -5.24
C LEU A 616 -1.19 0.68 -3.78
N TYR A 617 -0.56 1.38 -2.85
CA TYR A 617 -0.85 1.30 -1.42
C TYR A 617 -1.66 2.52 -0.98
N PHE A 618 -2.84 2.28 -0.45
CA PHE A 618 -3.69 3.32 0.13
C PHE A 618 -3.53 3.34 1.65
N ASP A 619 -3.02 4.45 2.16
CA ASP A 619 -2.92 4.69 3.59
C ASP A 619 -4.13 5.47 4.11
N GLY A 620 -4.53 5.16 5.34
CA GLY A 620 -5.60 5.86 6.06
C GLY A 620 -7.06 5.67 5.60
N PRO A 621 -7.50 4.65 4.83
CA PRO A 621 -8.92 4.46 4.54
C PRO A 621 -9.82 4.41 5.81
N GLN A 622 -9.27 3.98 6.94
CA GLN A 622 -9.89 4.04 8.27
C GLN A 622 -10.16 5.47 8.78
N GLY A 623 -9.40 6.46 8.31
CA GLY A 623 -9.62 7.89 8.58
C GLY A 623 -10.56 8.57 7.59
N HIS A 624 -10.80 7.95 6.43
CA HIS A 624 -11.58 8.49 5.31
C HIS A 624 -12.77 7.59 4.97
N LYS A 625 -13.58 7.29 5.99
CA LYS A 625 -14.67 6.32 5.85
C LYS A 625 -15.82 6.82 4.97
N ALA A 626 -15.97 8.13 4.77
CA ALA A 626 -17.03 8.72 3.95
C ALA A 626 -16.76 8.65 2.44
N GLU A 627 -15.67 8.01 2.01
CA GLU A 627 -15.28 7.93 0.60
C GLU A 627 -15.87 6.70 -0.09
N ASN A 628 -16.09 6.80 -1.40
CA ASN A 628 -16.60 5.69 -2.20
C ASN A 628 -15.44 4.88 -2.79
N PHE A 629 -15.08 3.79 -2.10
CA PHE A 629 -13.99 2.92 -2.57
C PHE A 629 -14.33 2.11 -3.83
N ASP A 630 -15.61 1.81 -4.13
CA ASP A 630 -15.97 1.14 -5.39
C ASP A 630 -15.55 2.03 -6.58
N VAL A 631 -15.82 3.34 -6.48
CA VAL A 631 -15.40 4.34 -7.47
C VAL A 631 -13.87 4.42 -7.57
N ILE A 632 -13.17 4.51 -6.43
CA ILE A 632 -11.71 4.61 -6.40
C ILE A 632 -11.08 3.39 -7.09
N TYR A 633 -11.57 2.19 -6.77
CA TYR A 633 -10.98 0.94 -7.23
C TYR A 633 -11.32 0.70 -8.71
N SER A 634 -12.55 0.96 -9.14
CA SER A 634 -12.91 0.93 -10.56
C SER A 634 -12.09 1.93 -11.38
N GLY A 635 -11.84 3.12 -10.82
CA GLY A 635 -10.94 4.13 -11.38
C GLY A 635 -9.53 3.58 -11.69
N ILE A 636 -8.99 2.70 -10.84
CA ILE A 636 -7.71 2.00 -11.07
C ILE A 636 -7.87 0.93 -12.16
N ARG A 637 -8.91 0.09 -12.07
CA ARG A 637 -9.15 -1.04 -13.00
C ARG A 637 -9.39 -0.59 -14.43
N ASN A 638 -9.92 0.62 -14.63
CA ASN A 638 -10.06 1.26 -15.93
C ASN A 638 -8.75 1.34 -16.70
N TYR A 639 -7.62 1.49 -16.02
CA TYR A 639 -6.32 1.58 -16.68
C TYR A 639 -5.61 0.23 -16.74
N SER A 640 -5.76 -0.61 -15.73
CA SER A 640 -5.15 -1.95 -15.72
C SER A 640 -5.81 -2.90 -14.74
N ASN A 641 -6.09 -4.12 -15.23
CA ASN A 641 -6.55 -5.22 -14.41
C ASN A 641 -5.41 -5.91 -13.63
N GLU A 642 -4.15 -5.56 -13.89
CA GLU A 642 -2.96 -6.19 -13.31
C GLU A 642 -2.37 -5.42 -12.12
N ILE A 643 -2.71 -4.13 -11.96
CA ILE A 643 -2.25 -3.32 -10.82
C ILE A 643 -2.82 -3.90 -9.55
N ILE A 644 -2.01 -4.25 -8.57
CA ILE A 644 -2.55 -4.73 -7.28
C ILE A 644 -2.78 -3.58 -6.31
N VAL A 645 -3.88 -3.64 -5.58
CA VAL A 645 -4.28 -2.61 -4.61
C VAL A 645 -4.11 -3.15 -3.19
N ASN A 646 -3.31 -2.46 -2.38
CA ASN A 646 -3.21 -2.70 -0.95
C ASN A 646 -4.00 -1.64 -0.18
N SER A 647 -4.89 -2.10 0.70
CA SER A 647 -5.60 -1.25 1.65
C SER A 647 -4.99 -1.41 3.05
N ASN A 648 -4.34 -0.36 3.57
CA ASN A 648 -3.91 -0.31 4.97
C ASN A 648 -5.10 0.00 5.88
N ALA A 649 -5.69 -1.03 6.47
CA ALA A 649 -6.99 -0.87 7.14
C ALA A 649 -7.03 -1.43 8.57
N TRP A 650 -5.86 -1.60 9.19
CA TRP A 650 -5.71 -2.08 10.57
C TRP A 650 -6.50 -3.36 10.88
N GLY A 651 -6.64 -4.23 9.88
CA GLY A 651 -7.38 -5.48 9.98
C GLY A 651 -8.82 -5.45 9.47
N GLU A 652 -9.37 -4.30 9.05
CA GLU A 652 -10.59 -4.23 8.23
C GLU A 652 -10.23 -4.24 6.73
N GLU A 653 -11.21 -4.32 5.84
CA GLU A 653 -11.01 -4.27 4.38
C GLU A 653 -11.99 -3.26 3.78
N TYR A 654 -11.45 -2.16 3.24
CA TYR A 654 -12.19 -1.13 2.54
C TYR A 654 -12.10 -1.36 1.03
N GLY A 655 -13.23 -1.52 0.36
CA GLY A 655 -13.29 -1.73 -1.09
C GLY A 655 -12.94 -3.16 -1.49
N ASP A 656 -12.41 -3.34 -2.71
CA ASP A 656 -11.97 -4.64 -3.23
C ASP A 656 -10.43 -4.77 -3.26
N PRO A 657 -9.74 -4.83 -2.10
CA PRO A 657 -8.29 -4.94 -2.06
C PRO A 657 -7.82 -6.29 -2.63
N ASP A 658 -6.61 -6.27 -3.18
CA ASP A 658 -5.88 -7.47 -3.57
C ASP A 658 -4.92 -7.92 -2.46
N LEU A 659 -4.55 -6.98 -1.58
CA LEU A 659 -3.63 -7.15 -0.46
C LEU A 659 -4.13 -6.38 0.76
N ARG A 660 -3.70 -6.82 1.93
CA ARG A 660 -4.02 -6.19 3.21
C ARG A 660 -2.74 -6.00 4.01
N THR A 661 -2.63 -4.88 4.70
CA THR A 661 -1.48 -4.58 5.55
C THR A 661 -1.84 -4.50 7.02
N ALA A 662 -0.92 -5.02 7.84
CA ALA A 662 -0.86 -4.72 9.27
C ALA A 662 0.33 -3.79 9.52
N GLU A 663 0.07 -2.61 10.07
CA GLU A 663 1.14 -1.75 10.57
C GLU A 663 1.79 -2.39 11.80
N ALA A 664 3.05 -2.78 11.67
CA ALA A 664 3.78 -3.41 12.76
C ALA A 664 4.21 -2.37 13.80
N SER A 665 3.70 -2.48 15.03
CA SER A 665 4.18 -1.67 16.17
C SER A 665 5.55 -2.16 16.69
N GLY A 666 5.87 -3.45 16.51
CA GLY A 666 7.18 -4.05 16.75
C GLY A 666 7.90 -4.43 15.45
N ILE A 667 9.13 -4.96 15.55
CA ILE A 667 9.75 -5.62 14.40
C ILE A 667 8.88 -6.82 14.04
N TYR A 668 8.74 -7.79 14.95
CA TYR A 668 7.80 -8.89 14.77
C TYR A 668 6.36 -8.46 15.01
N ALA A 669 5.59 -8.33 13.93
CA ALA A 669 4.14 -8.25 14.01
C ALA A 669 3.48 -9.55 13.57
N ASN A 670 2.32 -9.81 14.15
CA ASN A 670 1.37 -10.75 13.58
C ASN A 670 0.12 -9.96 13.20
N ALA A 671 -0.47 -10.31 12.07
CA ALA A 671 -1.56 -9.56 11.49
C ALA A 671 -2.93 -10.06 11.96
N SER A 672 -4.01 -9.44 11.48
CA SER A 672 -5.37 -9.93 11.71
C SER A 672 -5.73 -11.09 10.77
N ARG A 673 -6.79 -11.85 11.06
CA ARG A 673 -7.32 -12.88 10.13
C ARG A 673 -7.96 -12.23 8.90
N ASN A 674 -8.01 -12.95 7.78
CA ASN A 674 -8.69 -12.48 6.57
C ASN A 674 -10.21 -12.42 6.78
N HIS A 675 -10.88 -11.41 6.24
CA HIS A 675 -12.34 -11.24 6.31
C HIS A 675 -13.05 -11.33 4.95
N LEU A 676 -12.31 -11.64 3.87
CA LEU A 676 -12.85 -11.84 2.53
C LEU A 676 -12.63 -13.27 2.07
N LEU A 677 -13.59 -13.83 1.32
CA LEU A 677 -13.37 -15.11 0.62
C LEU A 677 -12.35 -14.93 -0.52
N LYS A 678 -12.33 -13.75 -1.15
CA LYS A 678 -11.27 -13.36 -2.08
C LYS A 678 -9.93 -13.44 -1.36
N ARG A 679 -9.01 -14.24 -1.89
CA ARG A 679 -7.67 -14.44 -1.32
C ARG A 679 -6.86 -13.14 -1.38
N THR A 680 -6.71 -12.48 -0.23
CA THR A 680 -5.87 -11.30 -0.02
C THR A 680 -4.61 -11.70 0.76
N ILE A 681 -3.45 -11.27 0.28
CA ILE A 681 -2.18 -11.60 0.95
C ILE A 681 -1.91 -10.58 2.04
N MET A 682 -1.46 -11.08 3.19
CA MET A 682 -1.03 -10.24 4.29
C MET A 682 0.38 -9.72 4.05
N GLU A 683 0.51 -8.39 4.12
CA GLU A 683 1.75 -7.65 4.00
C GLU A 683 2.03 -6.89 5.31
N PRO A 684 2.73 -7.50 6.29
CA PRO A 684 3.10 -6.82 7.52
C PRO A 684 4.15 -5.74 7.20
N TRP A 685 3.81 -4.48 7.45
CA TRP A 685 4.70 -3.35 7.20
C TRP A 685 5.53 -3.03 8.43
N LYS A 686 6.84 -2.85 8.22
CA LYS A 686 7.76 -2.33 9.24
C LYS A 686 8.80 -1.41 8.61
N MET A 687 9.19 -0.42 9.40
CA MET A 687 10.30 0.47 9.10
C MET A 687 11.46 0.28 10.06
N ILE A 688 12.69 0.31 9.55
CA ILE A 688 13.92 0.35 10.35
C ILE A 688 13.96 1.70 11.10
N HIS A 689 14.22 1.66 12.40
CA HIS A 689 14.45 2.84 13.22
C HIS A 689 15.81 2.72 13.89
N THR A 690 16.67 3.70 13.64
CA THR A 690 18.05 3.75 14.14
C THR A 690 18.20 4.89 15.13
N ARG A 691 19.39 5.00 15.73
CA ARG A 691 19.67 5.96 16.79
C ARG A 691 19.41 7.42 16.38
N ASP A 692 19.77 7.79 15.15
CA ASP A 692 19.58 9.15 14.63
C ASP A 692 18.21 9.32 13.90
N GLU A 693 17.37 8.27 13.83
CA GLU A 693 16.05 8.29 13.18
C GLU A 693 14.95 7.66 14.06
N LEU A 694 14.71 8.29 15.21
CA LEU A 694 13.69 7.87 16.16
C LEU A 694 12.31 8.43 15.79
N SER A 695 11.31 7.56 15.81
CA SER A 695 9.89 7.93 15.67
C SER A 695 9.21 7.93 17.04
N PRO A 696 8.29 8.87 17.32
CA PRO A 696 7.45 8.77 18.52
C PRO A 696 6.44 7.62 18.42
N TYR A 697 6.21 7.06 17.23
CA TYR A 697 5.21 6.04 16.96
C TYR A 697 5.75 4.61 17.04
N TYR A 698 7.04 4.41 16.74
CA TYR A 698 7.63 3.09 16.59
C TYR A 698 8.94 2.95 17.37
N GLY A 699 9.19 1.76 17.91
CA GLY A 699 10.41 1.44 18.63
C GLY A 699 11.62 1.23 17.71
N LYS A 700 12.82 1.15 18.32
CA LYS A 700 14.10 0.89 17.65
C LYS A 700 14.10 -0.43 16.87
N ARG A 701 14.70 -0.47 15.67
CA ARG A 701 14.77 -1.65 14.77
C ARG A 701 16.07 -1.67 13.92
N ASP A 702 17.21 -1.41 14.55
CA ASP A 702 18.54 -1.28 13.96
C ASP A 702 19.37 -2.57 13.92
N ASP A 703 18.84 -3.69 14.41
CA ASP A 703 19.51 -5.01 14.35
C ASP A 703 19.04 -5.78 13.11
N TYR A 704 19.88 -5.85 12.08
CA TYR A 704 19.58 -6.52 10.81
C TYR A 704 19.17 -7.99 10.98
N ARG A 705 19.62 -8.66 12.05
CA ARG A 705 19.30 -10.08 12.33
C ARG A 705 17.82 -10.26 12.59
N GLN A 706 17.20 -9.32 13.30
CA GLN A 706 15.76 -9.37 13.56
C GLN A 706 14.96 -9.12 12.28
N VAL A 707 15.45 -8.24 11.39
CA VAL A 707 14.84 -7.97 10.08
C VAL A 707 14.89 -9.25 9.22
N ALA A 708 16.05 -9.91 9.16
CA ALA A 708 16.23 -11.17 8.45
C ALA A 708 15.34 -12.31 9.01
N LYS A 709 15.32 -12.48 10.34
CA LYS A 709 14.46 -13.47 11.02
C LYS A 709 13.00 -13.29 10.61
N GLU A 710 12.50 -12.06 10.64
CA GLU A 710 11.11 -11.80 10.31
C GLU A 710 10.80 -12.07 8.84
N MET A 711 11.68 -11.70 7.92
CA MET A 711 11.52 -12.02 6.48
C MET A 711 11.37 -13.53 6.26
N VAL A 712 12.19 -14.34 6.92
CA VAL A 712 12.09 -15.81 6.86
C VAL A 712 10.78 -16.31 7.48
N MET A 713 10.43 -15.80 8.67
CA MET A 713 9.19 -16.18 9.35
C MET A 713 7.95 -15.85 8.51
N ASN A 714 7.92 -14.68 7.88
CA ASN A 714 6.79 -14.24 7.05
C ASN A 714 6.67 -15.10 5.78
N ALA A 715 7.78 -15.48 5.14
CA ALA A 715 7.77 -16.47 4.07
C ALA A 715 7.19 -17.82 4.55
N GLY A 716 7.64 -18.30 5.71
CA GLY A 716 7.13 -19.52 6.34
C GLY A 716 5.64 -19.48 6.69
N ARG A 717 5.09 -18.30 6.98
CA ARG A 717 3.65 -18.04 7.24
C ARG A 717 2.82 -17.89 5.98
N GLY A 718 3.45 -17.77 4.80
CA GLY A 718 2.78 -17.45 3.55
C GLY A 718 2.46 -15.95 3.36
N TYR A 719 3.00 -15.08 4.22
CA TYR A 719 2.91 -13.63 4.09
C TYR A 719 3.89 -13.11 3.03
N ALA A 720 3.71 -11.85 2.64
CA ALA A 720 4.69 -11.08 1.87
C ALA A 720 5.26 -9.99 2.78
N ASP A 721 6.51 -10.11 3.16
CA ASP A 721 7.16 -9.16 4.05
C ASP A 721 7.26 -7.77 3.42
N ASN A 722 7.00 -6.71 4.19
CA ASN A 722 7.31 -5.36 3.75
C ASN A 722 8.42 -4.75 4.60
N ASN A 723 9.55 -4.49 3.96
CA ASN A 723 10.77 -3.96 4.58
C ASN A 723 11.06 -2.57 4.02
N ASP A 724 10.64 -1.54 4.75
CA ASP A 724 10.63 -0.17 4.27
C ASP A 724 12.01 0.33 3.79
N GLN A 725 12.01 0.94 2.61
CA GLN A 725 13.21 1.41 1.92
C GLN A 725 13.44 2.91 2.06
N SER A 726 12.84 3.58 3.06
CA SER A 726 13.06 5.01 3.29
C SER A 726 14.54 5.36 3.44
N ILE A 727 14.96 6.52 2.92
CA ILE A 727 16.31 7.06 3.17
C ILE A 727 16.40 7.71 4.57
N ILE A 728 15.29 8.30 5.03
CA ILE A 728 15.08 8.94 6.33
C ILE A 728 13.58 8.89 6.68
N ASP A 729 13.20 9.07 7.95
CA ASP A 729 11.81 9.19 8.41
C ASP A 729 11.46 10.64 8.77
N SER A 730 11.50 11.53 7.78
CA SER A 730 11.14 12.92 8.06
C SER A 730 10.59 13.70 6.89
N ARG A 731 9.66 14.62 7.20
CA ARG A 731 9.04 15.57 6.27
C ARG A 731 9.84 16.86 6.08
N GLY A 732 11.12 16.85 6.43
CA GLY A 732 12.05 17.95 6.15
C GLY A 732 11.76 19.20 6.99
N PRO A 733 11.85 20.42 6.40
CA PRO A 733 11.68 21.69 7.11
C PRO A 733 10.31 21.90 7.79
N ASN A 734 9.33 21.06 7.45
CA ASN A 734 8.04 21.07 8.14
C ASN A 734 8.16 20.58 9.59
N TRP A 735 9.10 19.66 9.87
CA TRP A 735 9.27 19.02 11.18
C TRP A 735 10.56 19.46 11.88
N HIS A 736 11.63 19.71 11.13
CA HIS A 736 12.96 19.93 11.69
C HIS A 736 13.62 21.22 11.20
N SER A 737 14.48 21.80 12.04
CA SER A 737 15.32 22.94 11.68
C SER A 737 16.39 22.52 10.64
N PRO A 738 16.95 23.48 9.87
CA PRO A 738 18.06 23.18 8.96
C PRO A 738 19.25 22.55 9.65
N GLN A 739 19.55 22.97 10.89
CA GLN A 739 20.65 22.41 11.68
C GLN A 739 20.43 20.92 11.93
N GLU A 740 19.22 20.51 12.33
CA GLU A 740 18.88 19.10 12.46
C GLU A 740 18.99 18.36 11.12
N ILE A 741 18.50 18.93 10.03
CA ILE A 741 18.61 18.35 8.68
C ILE A 741 20.09 18.13 8.29
N ALA A 742 20.95 19.12 8.48
CA ALA A 742 22.37 19.05 8.12
C ALA A 742 23.19 18.15 9.05
N THR A 743 22.73 17.91 10.28
CA THR A 743 23.47 17.14 11.28
C THR A 743 23.00 15.69 11.40
N ARG A 744 21.70 15.48 11.56
CA ARG A 744 21.04 14.20 11.85
C ARG A 744 20.79 13.37 10.60
N TYR A 745 20.28 13.96 9.51
CA TYR A 745 19.84 13.17 8.34
C TYR A 745 20.98 12.41 7.65
N PRO A 746 22.19 12.98 7.47
CA PRO A 746 23.31 12.20 6.92
C PRO A 746 23.66 10.99 7.79
N LYS A 747 23.57 11.13 9.13
CA LYS A 747 23.81 10.03 10.08
C LYS A 747 22.76 8.94 9.91
N ALA A 748 21.48 9.31 10.00
CA ALA A 748 20.35 8.41 9.80
C ALA A 748 20.42 7.65 8.47
N ALA A 749 20.69 8.35 7.36
CA ALA A 749 20.83 7.73 6.05
C ALA A 749 21.99 6.71 6.02
N GLN A 750 23.12 6.99 6.67
CA GLN A 750 24.21 6.02 6.78
C GLN A 750 23.84 4.82 7.67
N GLU A 751 23.14 5.05 8.78
CA GLU A 751 22.70 3.98 9.68
C GLU A 751 21.75 3.02 8.95
N PHE A 752 20.81 3.54 8.16
CA PHE A 752 19.95 2.72 7.31
C PHE A 752 20.76 1.95 6.26
N ILE A 753 21.77 2.57 5.63
CA ILE A 753 22.67 1.86 4.72
C ILE A 753 23.38 0.72 5.45
N ASP A 754 23.97 0.98 6.62
CA ASP A 754 24.73 -0.01 7.39
C ASP A 754 23.86 -1.23 7.76
N VAL A 755 22.60 -1.02 8.20
CA VAL A 755 21.66 -2.13 8.48
C VAL A 755 21.33 -2.92 7.21
N ARG A 756 21.13 -2.23 6.08
CA ARG A 756 20.76 -2.88 4.81
C ARG A 756 21.91 -3.70 4.22
N GLU A 757 23.14 -3.19 4.27
CA GLU A 757 24.34 -3.93 3.81
C GLU A 757 24.54 -5.19 4.65
N ASN A 758 24.39 -5.12 5.98
CA ASN A 758 24.49 -6.31 6.82
C ASN A 758 23.37 -7.34 6.55
N LEU A 759 22.17 -6.88 6.20
CA LEU A 759 21.09 -7.77 5.78
C LEU A 759 21.43 -8.50 4.47
N ILE A 760 21.99 -7.76 3.50
CA ILE A 760 22.46 -8.32 2.22
C ILE A 760 23.54 -9.37 2.49
N ASP A 761 24.53 -9.03 3.30
CA ASP A 761 25.65 -9.90 3.65
C ASP A 761 25.20 -11.21 4.32
N TRP A 762 24.10 -11.20 5.07
CA TRP A 762 23.54 -12.42 5.61
C TRP A 762 22.80 -13.25 4.56
N PHE A 763 21.95 -12.66 3.72
CA PHE A 763 21.22 -13.45 2.72
C PHE A 763 22.12 -13.95 1.58
N ALA A 764 23.06 -13.12 1.12
CA ALA A 764 23.90 -13.36 -0.03
C ALA A 764 25.37 -13.01 0.27
N PRO A 765 26.01 -13.69 1.23
CA PRO A 765 27.41 -13.44 1.59
C PRO A 765 28.33 -13.57 0.38
N GLU A 766 29.31 -12.68 0.24
CA GLU A 766 30.25 -12.72 -0.89
C GLU A 766 30.97 -14.07 -0.95
N GLY A 767 30.88 -14.75 -2.10
CA GLY A 767 31.46 -16.08 -2.31
C GLY A 767 30.76 -17.22 -1.55
N GLY A 768 29.67 -16.93 -0.84
CA GLY A 768 28.86 -17.90 -0.11
C GLY A 768 27.54 -18.26 -0.81
N PRO A 769 26.67 -19.03 -0.14
CA PRO A 769 25.40 -19.48 -0.68
C PRO A 769 24.35 -18.36 -0.74
N GLU A 770 23.55 -18.36 -1.80
CA GLU A 770 22.42 -17.44 -1.99
C GLU A 770 21.19 -17.94 -1.24
N ARG A 771 20.89 -17.37 -0.07
CA ARG A 771 19.86 -17.87 0.84
C ARG A 771 18.45 -17.41 0.46
N HIS A 772 18.31 -16.39 -0.39
CA HIS A 772 17.00 -15.99 -0.93
C HIS A 772 16.27 -17.14 -1.64
N GLU A 773 16.99 -18.17 -2.11
CA GLU A 773 16.35 -19.33 -2.72
C GLU A 773 15.36 -20.05 -1.79
N SER A 774 15.53 -19.92 -0.47
CA SER A 774 14.68 -20.55 0.54
C SER A 774 13.40 -19.76 0.86
N THR A 775 13.33 -18.50 0.43
CA THR A 775 12.18 -17.62 0.66
C THR A 775 11.53 -17.21 -0.66
N THR A 776 12.28 -16.60 -1.59
CA THR A 776 11.73 -16.10 -2.86
C THR A 776 11.25 -17.22 -3.78
N GLY A 777 10.05 -17.07 -4.31
CA GLY A 777 9.38 -18.04 -5.17
C GLY A 777 8.89 -19.29 -4.44
N THR A 778 8.96 -19.35 -3.11
CA THR A 778 8.48 -20.49 -2.33
C THR A 778 7.06 -20.28 -1.83
N THR A 779 6.38 -21.36 -1.46
CA THR A 779 5.15 -21.38 -0.68
C THR A 779 5.36 -22.18 0.62
N PRO A 780 4.55 -21.96 1.67
CA PRO A 780 4.56 -22.84 2.85
C PRO A 780 4.44 -24.31 2.46
N TYR A 781 5.20 -25.18 3.13
CA TYR A 781 5.17 -26.63 2.93
C TYR A 781 4.52 -27.32 4.13
N PHE A 782 3.40 -28.02 3.91
CA PHE A 782 2.56 -28.58 4.97
C PHE A 782 3.07 -29.94 5.45
N LEU A 783 3.71 -29.95 6.62
CA LEU A 783 4.18 -31.16 7.28
C LEU A 783 3.08 -31.80 8.15
N SER A 784 2.86 -33.11 7.95
CA SER A 784 2.01 -33.95 8.79
C SER A 784 2.47 -34.01 10.25
N GLY A 785 1.54 -34.23 11.17
CA GLY A 785 1.84 -34.34 12.61
C GLY A 785 2.02 -33.00 13.34
N TYR A 786 1.92 -31.88 12.62
CA TYR A 786 2.02 -30.52 13.18
C TYR A 786 0.69 -29.78 13.25
N GLY A 787 -0.44 -30.48 13.14
CA GLY A 787 -1.79 -29.92 13.32
C GLY A 787 -2.39 -29.24 12.08
N TYR A 788 -1.70 -29.26 10.93
CA TYR A 788 -2.16 -28.70 9.66
C TYR A 788 -1.80 -29.65 8.50
N GLU A 789 -2.80 -30.24 7.85
CA GLU A 789 -2.63 -31.01 6.61
C GLU A 789 -3.02 -30.11 5.43
N ASP A 790 -2.38 -30.27 4.26
CA ASP A 790 -2.78 -29.51 3.07
C ASP A 790 -4.15 -29.99 2.59
N ASP A 791 -5.12 -29.09 2.52
CA ASP A 791 -6.47 -29.36 2.03
C ASP A 791 -6.63 -29.07 0.53
N GLY A 792 -5.51 -28.85 -0.18
CA GLY A 792 -5.49 -28.44 -1.57
C GLY A 792 -5.86 -26.97 -1.76
N ARG A 793 -6.13 -26.24 -0.67
CA ARG A 793 -6.44 -24.81 -0.65
C ARG A 793 -5.38 -24.02 0.12
N GLY A 794 -4.36 -24.74 0.60
CA GLY A 794 -3.14 -24.22 1.17
C GLY A 794 -3.27 -23.60 2.56
N ASN A 795 -4.34 -23.87 3.35
CA ASN A 795 -4.47 -23.59 4.80
C ASN A 795 -3.74 -22.33 5.38
N TYR A 796 -3.59 -21.27 4.58
CA TYR A 796 -2.58 -20.23 4.83
C TYR A 796 -2.88 -19.45 6.10
N GLU A 797 -4.17 -19.18 6.36
CA GLU A 797 -4.64 -18.50 7.57
C GLU A 797 -4.43 -19.31 8.85
N GLN A 798 -4.24 -20.64 8.78
CA GLN A 798 -3.91 -21.40 9.97
C GLN A 798 -2.39 -21.40 10.23
N PHE A 799 -1.58 -21.44 9.17
CA PHE A 799 -0.12 -21.39 9.23
C PHE A 799 0.43 -20.01 9.60
N ALA A 800 -0.32 -18.96 9.24
CA ALA A 800 -0.12 -17.57 9.62
C ALA A 800 -0.05 -17.35 11.15
N PHE A 801 -0.68 -18.22 11.95
CA PHE A 801 -0.81 -18.08 13.40
C PHE A 801 -0.36 -19.34 14.15
N PRO A 802 0.94 -19.72 14.09
CA PRO A 802 1.44 -20.88 14.80
C PRO A 802 1.30 -20.70 16.32
N SER A 803 1.10 -21.80 17.04
CA SER A 803 0.98 -21.82 18.51
C SER A 803 1.86 -22.91 19.11
N GLY A 804 1.95 -22.96 20.45
CA GLY A 804 2.66 -24.06 21.14
C GLY A 804 2.03 -25.46 20.92
N LYS A 805 0.89 -25.55 20.23
CA LYS A 805 0.22 -26.80 19.86
C LYS A 805 0.14 -27.03 18.35
N THR A 806 0.58 -26.08 17.54
CA THR A 806 0.36 -26.09 16.08
C THR A 806 1.57 -25.55 15.31
N GLY A 807 1.91 -26.21 14.20
CA GLY A 807 3.13 -25.98 13.42
C GLY A 807 4.40 -26.62 14.02
N PRO A 808 5.48 -26.77 13.23
CA PRO A 808 6.75 -27.29 13.75
C PRO A 808 7.33 -26.40 14.83
N GLN A 809 7.67 -26.97 15.99
CA GLN A 809 8.18 -26.20 17.13
C GLN A 809 9.65 -25.78 16.95
N TRP A 810 10.36 -26.40 16.01
CA TRP A 810 11.73 -26.06 15.62
C TRP A 810 11.79 -24.91 14.60
N GLY A 811 10.70 -24.55 13.93
CA GLY A 811 10.67 -23.46 12.94
C GLY A 811 9.60 -23.62 11.85
N TYR A 812 10.01 -23.53 10.57
CA TYR A 812 9.14 -23.43 9.39
C TYR A 812 9.61 -24.32 8.22
N ALA A 813 8.69 -24.63 7.29
CA ALA A 813 9.03 -25.30 6.04
C ALA A 813 8.42 -24.56 4.85
N THR A 814 9.21 -24.41 3.78
CA THR A 814 8.80 -23.82 2.50
C THR A 814 9.21 -24.74 1.36
N ALA A 815 8.58 -24.59 0.19
CA ALA A 815 8.94 -25.38 -0.99
C ALA A 815 8.79 -24.57 -2.29
N ARG A 816 9.59 -24.94 -3.28
CA ARG A 816 9.50 -24.47 -4.67
C ARG A 816 9.98 -25.59 -5.58
N ASP A 817 9.20 -25.90 -6.61
CA ASP A 817 9.52 -26.96 -7.57
C ASP A 817 9.87 -28.27 -6.83
N ASN A 818 11.04 -28.85 -7.07
CA ASN A 818 11.50 -30.09 -6.44
C ASN A 818 12.31 -29.89 -5.15
N ILE A 819 12.22 -28.71 -4.53
CA ILE A 819 13.05 -28.36 -3.38
C ILE A 819 12.15 -28.01 -2.18
N ILE A 820 12.47 -28.62 -1.04
CA ILE A 820 11.89 -28.31 0.27
C ILE A 820 12.99 -27.67 1.14
N TYR A 821 12.68 -26.58 1.82
CA TYR A 821 13.57 -25.92 2.76
C TYR A 821 13.00 -26.04 4.18
N LEU A 822 13.83 -26.44 5.13
CA LEU A 822 13.50 -26.45 6.56
C LEU A 822 14.28 -25.33 7.23
N HIS A 823 13.55 -24.37 7.78
CA HIS A 823 14.07 -23.22 8.51
C HIS A 823 14.04 -23.52 10.00
N ILE A 824 15.20 -23.82 10.59
CA ILE A 824 15.35 -24.14 12.01
C ILE A 824 15.80 -22.88 12.73
N MET A 825 14.87 -22.26 13.47
CA MET A 825 15.09 -20.94 14.04
C MET A 825 14.35 -20.75 15.36
N LYS A 826 14.86 -19.81 16.16
CA LYS A 826 14.21 -19.31 17.37
C LYS A 826 13.46 -18.03 17.02
N GLY A 827 12.21 -17.93 17.50
CA GLY A 827 11.31 -16.84 17.12
C GLY A 827 10.44 -16.34 18.28
N PRO A 828 9.94 -15.10 18.21
CA PRO A 828 9.07 -14.48 19.22
C PRO A 828 7.72 -15.19 19.40
N ASP A 829 7.33 -16.03 18.45
CA ASP A 829 6.13 -16.86 18.45
C ASP A 829 6.33 -18.23 19.12
N GLY A 830 7.45 -18.40 19.82
CA GLY A 830 7.72 -19.58 20.64
C GLY A 830 8.42 -20.72 19.91
N LYS A 831 8.90 -20.50 18.67
CA LYS A 831 9.81 -21.44 17.99
C LYS A 831 11.11 -21.57 18.77
N LYS A 832 11.58 -22.80 18.93
CA LYS A 832 12.70 -23.17 19.81
C LYS A 832 13.98 -23.56 19.07
N GLY A 833 13.99 -23.52 17.73
CA GLY A 833 15.12 -23.97 16.93
C GLY A 833 15.53 -25.40 17.28
N PHE A 834 16.84 -25.62 17.45
CA PHE A 834 17.42 -26.91 17.82
C PHE A 834 16.94 -27.45 19.18
N ASP A 835 16.48 -26.61 20.10
CA ASP A 835 16.00 -27.06 21.41
C ASP A 835 14.71 -27.89 21.29
N ALA A 836 14.01 -27.84 20.16
CA ALA A 836 12.88 -28.70 19.82
C ALA A 836 13.27 -29.99 19.06
N ILE A 837 14.56 -30.19 18.75
CA ILE A 837 15.05 -31.33 17.97
C ILE A 837 15.86 -32.26 18.88
N ALA A 838 15.18 -33.26 19.44
CA ALA A 838 15.80 -34.22 20.34
C ALA A 838 16.97 -34.97 19.66
N GLY A 839 18.12 -35.00 20.33
CA GLY A 839 19.32 -35.72 19.86
C GLY A 839 19.90 -35.20 18.53
N ARG A 840 19.51 -34.00 18.08
CA ARG A 840 19.85 -33.46 16.75
C ARG A 840 19.46 -34.37 15.58
N SER A 841 18.39 -35.16 15.75
CA SER A 841 17.81 -35.96 14.67
C SER A 841 16.41 -35.45 14.33
N LEU A 842 16.24 -34.87 13.15
CA LEU A 842 14.97 -34.29 12.70
C LEU A 842 14.25 -35.26 11.76
N THR A 843 12.97 -35.56 12.02
CA THR A 843 12.13 -36.36 11.12
C THR A 843 10.96 -35.51 10.62
N VAL A 844 10.76 -35.50 9.30
CA VAL A 844 9.70 -34.73 8.61
C VAL A 844 8.92 -35.63 7.66
N SER A 845 7.64 -35.33 7.48
CA SER A 845 6.70 -36.04 6.60
C SER A 845 5.52 -35.11 6.29
N PRO A 846 4.86 -35.19 5.12
CA PRO A 846 5.24 -36.04 4.00
C PRO A 846 6.40 -35.42 3.20
N VAL A 847 7.14 -36.28 2.50
CA VAL A 847 8.10 -35.98 1.43
C VAL A 847 7.83 -37.03 0.36
N GLY A 848 6.83 -36.76 -0.49
CA GLY A 848 6.23 -37.76 -1.39
C GLY A 848 7.11 -38.20 -2.57
N HIS A 849 8.18 -37.45 -2.86
CA HIS A 849 9.16 -37.78 -3.90
C HIS A 849 10.46 -38.30 -3.28
N ARG A 850 11.25 -39.05 -4.05
CA ARG A 850 12.49 -39.63 -3.52
C ARG A 850 13.51 -38.51 -3.32
N VAL A 851 14.12 -38.49 -2.15
CA VAL A 851 15.16 -37.52 -1.80
C VAL A 851 16.45 -37.84 -2.55
N VAL A 852 16.95 -36.86 -3.29
CA VAL A 852 18.19 -36.92 -4.07
C VAL A 852 19.38 -36.43 -3.23
N SER A 853 19.20 -35.34 -2.49
CA SER A 853 20.26 -34.79 -1.63
C SER A 853 19.70 -33.94 -0.49
N VAL A 854 20.44 -33.88 0.61
CA VAL A 854 20.20 -32.97 1.74
C VAL A 854 21.46 -32.10 1.94
N THR A 855 21.27 -30.80 2.16
CA THR A 855 22.36 -29.81 2.26
C THR A 855 22.07 -28.82 3.39
N TRP A 856 23.06 -28.55 4.23
CA TRP A 856 23.06 -27.37 5.10
C TRP A 856 23.36 -26.14 4.24
N LEU A 857 22.33 -25.37 3.93
CA LEU A 857 22.42 -24.29 2.95
C LEU A 857 23.34 -23.16 3.42
N ASN A 858 23.32 -22.78 4.71
CA ASN A 858 24.11 -21.62 5.18
C ASN A 858 25.61 -21.72 4.90
N ALA A 859 26.15 -22.94 4.88
CA ALA A 859 27.56 -23.24 4.62
C ALA A 859 27.79 -23.95 3.27
N ASN A 860 26.72 -24.19 2.50
CA ASN A 860 26.74 -25.00 1.27
C ASN A 860 27.38 -26.39 1.49
N ALA A 861 27.06 -27.05 2.61
CA ALA A 861 27.68 -28.30 3.03
C ALA A 861 26.71 -29.50 2.94
N PRO A 862 27.10 -30.64 2.33
CA PRO A 862 26.21 -31.80 2.21
C PRO A 862 25.98 -32.48 3.57
N ILE A 863 24.75 -32.95 3.80
CA ILE A 863 24.40 -33.81 4.93
C ILE A 863 24.19 -35.21 4.37
N THR A 864 25.14 -36.12 4.61
CA THR A 864 25.12 -37.47 4.04
C THR A 864 24.34 -38.48 4.89
N SER A 865 24.08 -38.15 6.16
CA SER A 865 23.36 -38.99 7.12
C SER A 865 21.87 -38.65 7.12
N PHE A 866 21.13 -39.21 6.16
CA PHE A 866 19.66 -39.15 6.11
C PHE A 866 19.07 -40.47 5.61
N LYS A 867 17.81 -40.73 5.96
CA LYS A 867 17.09 -41.94 5.54
C LYS A 867 15.63 -41.62 5.26
N GLN A 868 15.17 -41.96 4.05
CA GLN A 868 13.76 -41.89 3.67
C GLN A 868 13.09 -43.28 3.79
N GLN A 869 11.89 -43.33 4.37
CA GLN A 869 11.04 -44.52 4.47
C GLN A 869 9.60 -44.12 4.13
N GLY A 870 9.12 -44.50 2.94
CA GLY A 870 7.89 -43.94 2.39
C GLY A 870 8.00 -42.41 2.28
N ASP A 871 6.99 -41.69 2.74
CA ASP A 871 6.98 -40.23 2.73
C ASP A 871 7.70 -39.61 3.95
N SER A 872 8.31 -40.41 4.82
CA SER A 872 9.00 -39.92 6.01
C SER A 872 10.51 -39.83 5.78
N LEU A 873 11.11 -38.69 6.13
CA LEU A 873 12.54 -38.42 6.00
C LEU A 873 13.14 -38.09 7.38
N SER A 874 14.13 -38.88 7.82
CA SER A 874 14.96 -38.60 9.00
C SER A 874 16.33 -38.06 8.58
N ILE A 875 16.77 -36.98 9.21
CA ILE A 875 18.02 -36.24 8.93
C ILE A 875 18.81 -36.09 10.23
N ASP A 876 20.09 -36.46 10.21
CA ASP A 876 21.03 -36.23 11.30
C ASP A 876 21.69 -34.84 11.16
N LEU A 877 21.51 -34.01 12.18
CA LEU A 877 21.96 -32.62 12.24
C LEU A 877 23.10 -32.43 13.25
N SER A 878 23.76 -33.50 13.71
CA SER A 878 24.84 -33.43 14.70
C SER A 878 26.00 -32.50 14.30
N GLU A 879 26.36 -32.50 13.01
CA GLU A 879 27.41 -31.67 12.41
C GLU A 879 26.93 -30.29 11.93
N VAL A 880 25.64 -29.96 12.10
CA VAL A 880 25.09 -28.66 11.70
C VAL A 880 25.24 -27.66 12.84
N ARG A 881 25.87 -26.52 12.55
CA ARG A 881 25.99 -25.39 13.49
C ARG A 881 24.74 -24.52 13.42
N GLU A 882 24.20 -24.18 14.59
CA GLU A 882 23.10 -23.22 14.71
C GLU A 882 23.54 -21.83 14.24
N ASP A 883 22.79 -21.25 13.30
CA ASP A 883 22.87 -19.86 12.88
C ASP A 883 21.89 -19.02 13.74
N PRO A 884 22.32 -17.86 14.29
CA PRO A 884 21.49 -17.07 15.20
C PRO A 884 20.29 -16.39 14.52
N VAL A 885 20.26 -16.33 13.18
CA VAL A 885 19.12 -15.84 12.39
C VAL A 885 18.25 -17.04 11.98
N ASP A 886 18.79 -17.94 11.18
CA ASP A 886 18.08 -19.11 10.66
C ASP A 886 19.04 -20.19 10.14
N THR A 887 18.85 -21.44 10.56
CA THR A 887 19.61 -22.59 10.06
C THR A 887 18.78 -23.33 9.01
N ILE A 888 19.23 -23.30 7.75
CA ILE A 888 18.44 -23.75 6.61
C ILE A 888 18.94 -25.12 6.12
N ILE A 889 18.04 -26.09 6.10
CA ILE A 889 18.25 -27.41 5.49
C ILE A 889 17.51 -27.48 4.16
N LYS A 890 18.25 -27.67 3.07
CA LYS A 890 17.72 -27.84 1.71
C LYS A 890 17.60 -29.32 1.40
N ILE A 891 16.41 -29.74 0.95
CA ILE A 891 16.09 -31.10 0.52
C ILE A 891 15.72 -31.03 -0.95
N VAL A 892 16.46 -31.73 -1.80
CA VAL A 892 16.17 -31.84 -3.24
C VAL A 892 15.56 -33.21 -3.49
N THR A 893 14.43 -33.25 -4.19
CA THR A 893 13.74 -34.49 -4.58
C THR A 893 13.84 -34.74 -6.09
N ASP A 894 13.38 -35.91 -6.54
CA ASP A 894 13.23 -36.26 -7.95
C ASP A 894 11.88 -35.87 -8.57
N ASP A 895 11.14 -34.96 -7.92
CA ASP A 895 9.98 -34.32 -8.54
C ASP A 895 10.38 -33.66 -9.88
N PRO A 896 9.69 -33.96 -11.00
CA PRO A 896 10.02 -33.39 -12.31
C PRO A 896 9.56 -31.93 -12.50
N VAL A 897 8.77 -31.34 -11.59
CA VAL A 897 8.25 -29.96 -11.74
C VAL A 897 9.40 -28.94 -11.75
N ARG A 898 9.40 -28.04 -12.74
CA ARG A 898 10.38 -26.94 -12.95
C ARG A 898 9.68 -25.69 -13.47
N THR A 899 8.94 -25.03 -12.60
CA THR A 899 8.15 -23.84 -12.91
C THR A 899 9.04 -22.61 -13.08
N TYR A 900 10.09 -22.50 -12.26
CA TYR A 900 10.99 -21.34 -12.25
C TYR A 900 12.20 -21.60 -13.15
N LYS A 901 12.15 -21.05 -14.36
CA LYS A 901 13.20 -21.21 -15.38
C LYS A 901 14.06 -19.96 -15.50
N LEU A 902 15.23 -20.11 -16.13
CA LEU A 902 16.08 -18.98 -16.50
C LEU A 902 15.32 -18.01 -17.41
N THR A 903 15.03 -16.82 -16.88
CA THR A 903 14.36 -15.74 -17.62
C THR A 903 15.37 -14.85 -18.30
N ASP A 904 16.49 -14.57 -17.62
CA ASP A 904 17.50 -13.61 -18.04
C ASP A 904 18.92 -14.00 -17.62
N VAL A 905 19.90 -13.49 -18.36
CA VAL A 905 21.33 -13.48 -18.00
C VAL A 905 21.78 -12.04 -18.03
N VAL A 906 22.00 -11.47 -16.84
CA VAL A 906 22.45 -10.09 -16.69
C VAL A 906 23.97 -10.07 -16.75
N ALA A 907 24.51 -9.26 -17.65
CA ALA A 907 25.94 -9.06 -17.80
C ALA A 907 26.34 -7.72 -17.19
N THR A 908 27.26 -7.73 -16.24
CA THR A 908 27.86 -6.52 -15.66
C THR A 908 29.35 -6.51 -15.90
N ALA A 909 29.98 -5.35 -15.90
CA ALA A 909 31.43 -5.25 -16.05
C ALA A 909 32.03 -4.40 -14.93
N GLU A 910 33.09 -4.95 -14.33
CA GLU A 910 33.86 -4.31 -13.28
C GLU A 910 35.22 -3.91 -13.85
N GLN A 911 35.69 -2.70 -13.55
CA GLN A 911 37.02 -2.27 -13.98
C GLN A 911 38.10 -2.83 -13.05
N VAL A 912 38.95 -3.71 -13.58
CA VAL A 912 40.03 -4.35 -12.82
C VAL A 912 41.39 -3.67 -13.04
N ALA A 913 41.57 -3.04 -14.20
CA ALA A 913 42.71 -2.17 -14.51
C ALA A 913 42.27 -1.15 -15.58
N PRO A 914 43.02 -0.05 -15.82
CA PRO A 914 42.67 0.90 -16.86
C PRO A 914 42.41 0.23 -18.22
N SER A 915 43.26 -0.71 -18.64
CA SER A 915 43.13 -1.43 -19.92
C SER A 915 42.37 -2.76 -19.82
N MET A 916 41.68 -3.04 -18.71
CA MET A 916 41.01 -4.33 -18.49
C MET A 916 39.70 -4.24 -17.70
N LEU A 917 38.63 -4.85 -18.24
CA LEU A 917 37.37 -5.10 -17.53
C LEU A 917 37.20 -6.59 -17.23
N LYS A 918 36.47 -6.89 -16.16
CA LYS A 918 35.95 -8.21 -15.85
C LYS A 918 34.44 -8.21 -16.05
N VAL A 919 33.98 -8.91 -17.09
CA VAL A 919 32.54 -9.15 -17.30
C VAL A 919 32.12 -10.32 -16.42
N ARG A 920 31.06 -10.09 -15.65
CA ARG A 920 30.37 -11.10 -14.82
C ARG A 920 29.00 -11.38 -15.44
N ALA A 921 28.54 -12.61 -15.29
CA ALA A 921 27.22 -13.02 -15.72
C ALA A 921 26.45 -13.61 -14.54
N GLU A 922 25.26 -13.08 -14.30
CA GLU A 922 24.33 -13.59 -13.30
C GLU A 922 23.07 -14.10 -14.00
N GLY A 923 22.70 -15.34 -13.71
CA GLY A 923 21.43 -15.91 -14.17
C GLY A 923 20.33 -15.51 -13.21
N HIS A 924 19.17 -15.12 -13.74
CA HIS A 924 17.98 -14.83 -12.94
C HIS A 924 16.78 -15.64 -13.43
N MET A 925 15.92 -16.01 -12.49
CA MET A 925 14.62 -16.62 -12.77
C MET A 925 13.50 -15.56 -12.69
N THR A 926 12.28 -15.95 -12.35
CA THR A 926 11.09 -15.09 -12.31
C THR A 926 11.26 -13.82 -11.47
N TYR A 927 12.14 -13.83 -10.45
CA TYR A 927 12.36 -12.71 -9.54
C TYR A 927 13.82 -12.25 -9.52
N PRO A 928 14.10 -10.94 -9.31
CA PRO A 928 15.47 -10.41 -9.29
C PRO A 928 16.38 -11.09 -8.26
N ALA A 929 15.84 -11.45 -7.09
CA ALA A 929 16.56 -12.12 -6.01
C ALA A 929 16.78 -13.62 -6.24
N LEU A 930 16.01 -14.21 -7.17
CA LEU A 930 16.07 -15.64 -7.44
C LEU A 930 17.13 -15.92 -8.50
N ARG A 931 18.37 -16.09 -8.03
CA ARG A 931 19.52 -16.40 -8.87
C ARG A 931 19.48 -17.84 -9.38
N ALA A 932 19.90 -18.01 -10.63
CA ALA A 932 20.12 -19.31 -11.26
C ALA A 932 21.63 -19.56 -11.41
N GLN A 933 22.07 -20.75 -11.01
CA GLN A 933 23.45 -21.17 -11.24
C GLN A 933 23.64 -21.49 -12.73
N LEU A 934 24.46 -20.70 -13.43
CA LEU A 934 24.72 -20.87 -14.85
C LEU A 934 25.77 -21.96 -15.13
N SER A 935 25.50 -22.81 -16.12
CA SER A 935 26.45 -23.68 -16.82
C SER A 935 26.80 -23.12 -18.21
N ASP A 936 27.86 -23.67 -18.82
CA ASP A 936 28.25 -23.40 -20.21
C ASP A 936 28.45 -21.90 -20.54
N VAL A 937 29.01 -21.16 -19.57
CA VAL A 937 29.17 -19.71 -19.70
C VAL A 937 30.23 -19.38 -20.76
N THR A 938 29.83 -18.70 -21.83
CA THR A 938 30.71 -18.33 -22.95
C THR A 938 30.68 -16.83 -23.20
N TYR A 939 31.83 -16.26 -23.60
CA TYR A 939 32.01 -14.84 -23.86
C TYR A 939 32.49 -14.61 -25.29
N SER A 940 32.00 -13.55 -25.93
CA SER A 940 32.43 -13.14 -27.28
C SER A 940 32.39 -11.62 -27.44
N SER A 941 33.27 -11.08 -28.28
CA SER A 941 33.29 -9.66 -28.65
C SER A 941 32.83 -9.52 -30.10
N SER A 942 31.92 -8.60 -30.39
CA SER A 942 31.47 -8.32 -31.77
C SER A 942 32.58 -7.69 -32.63
N ASN A 943 33.55 -7.04 -32.00
CA ASN A 943 34.76 -6.52 -32.61
C ASN A 943 35.99 -6.71 -31.67
N PRO A 944 36.70 -7.85 -31.77
CA PRO A 944 37.90 -8.13 -30.99
C PRO A 944 39.08 -7.17 -31.26
N GLU A 945 39.09 -6.46 -32.40
CA GLU A 945 40.15 -5.49 -32.74
C GLU A 945 40.02 -4.18 -31.93
N VAL A 946 38.83 -3.91 -31.36
CA VAL A 946 38.61 -2.80 -30.43
C VAL A 946 38.87 -3.27 -29.00
N ALA A 947 38.18 -4.33 -28.57
CA ALA A 947 38.42 -4.99 -27.29
C ALA A 947 38.22 -6.50 -27.41
N ALA A 948 39.25 -7.25 -27.03
CA ALA A 948 39.22 -8.70 -27.04
C ALA A 948 38.71 -9.24 -25.70
N VAL A 949 37.90 -10.31 -25.74
CA VAL A 949 37.44 -11.00 -24.53
C VAL A 949 38.00 -12.41 -24.48
N HIS A 950 38.52 -12.79 -23.32
CA HIS A 950 39.12 -14.08 -23.05
C HIS A 950 38.36 -14.81 -21.93
N GLY A 951 38.43 -16.14 -21.87
CA GLY A 951 37.90 -16.88 -20.71
C GLY A 951 38.70 -16.53 -19.45
N PRO A 952 38.08 -16.20 -18.29
CA PRO A 952 36.65 -16.28 -17.92
C PRO A 952 35.92 -14.91 -17.93
N GLY A 953 35.83 -14.22 -19.08
CA GLY A 953 35.16 -12.92 -19.22
C GLY A 953 36.08 -11.72 -19.01
N VAL A 954 37.39 -11.88 -19.20
CA VAL A 954 38.36 -10.77 -19.10
C VAL A 954 38.42 -10.04 -20.44
N VAL A 955 38.08 -8.76 -20.44
CA VAL A 955 38.08 -7.89 -21.62
C VAL A 955 39.32 -7.02 -21.58
N THR A 956 40.07 -6.98 -22.68
CA THR A 956 41.30 -6.18 -22.81
C THR A 956 41.15 -5.13 -23.91
N ALA A 957 41.66 -3.93 -23.65
CA ALA A 957 41.72 -2.87 -24.64
C ALA A 957 42.70 -3.23 -25.78
N VAL A 958 42.28 -3.04 -27.04
CA VAL A 958 43.13 -3.26 -28.23
C VAL A 958 43.30 -1.96 -29.02
N SER A 959 42.20 -1.33 -29.45
CA SER A 959 42.23 -0.06 -30.19
C SER A 959 41.03 0.81 -29.87
N ASN A 960 41.13 2.12 -30.14
CA ASN A 960 40.06 3.07 -29.85
C ASN A 960 38.78 2.72 -30.62
N GLY A 961 37.66 2.69 -29.92
CA GLY A 961 36.35 2.35 -30.51
C GLY A 961 35.35 1.88 -29.47
N THR A 962 34.21 1.38 -29.94
CA THR A 962 33.20 0.71 -29.10
C THR A 962 32.90 -0.67 -29.68
N THR A 963 32.74 -1.67 -28.81
CA THR A 963 32.36 -3.05 -29.17
C THR A 963 31.37 -3.60 -28.14
N THR A 964 30.65 -4.66 -28.50
CA THR A 964 29.70 -5.32 -27.62
C THR A 964 30.28 -6.65 -27.17
N ILE A 965 30.33 -6.87 -25.86
CA ILE A 965 30.68 -8.15 -25.26
C ILE A 965 29.38 -8.90 -24.96
N THR A 966 29.20 -10.07 -25.56
CA THR A 966 28.05 -10.95 -25.31
C THR A 966 28.49 -12.09 -24.41
N VAL A 967 27.73 -12.34 -23.35
CA VAL A 967 27.84 -13.53 -22.51
C VAL A 967 26.59 -14.40 -22.64
N LYS A 968 26.78 -15.70 -22.81
CA LYS A 968 25.69 -16.70 -22.82
C LYS A 968 25.84 -17.60 -21.61
N GLY A 969 24.72 -17.99 -21.01
CA GLY A 969 24.69 -18.96 -19.91
C GLY A 969 23.45 -19.84 -20.01
N THR A 970 23.57 -21.07 -19.52
CA THR A 970 22.50 -22.06 -19.53
C THR A 970 22.12 -22.45 -18.10
N HIS A 971 20.85 -22.67 -17.84
CA HIS A 971 20.39 -23.27 -16.59
C HIS A 971 19.19 -24.18 -16.90
N GLU A 972 19.26 -25.43 -16.44
CA GLU A 972 18.26 -26.48 -16.68
C GLU A 972 17.77 -26.56 -18.15
N GLY A 973 18.72 -26.51 -19.09
CA GLY A 973 18.45 -26.62 -20.53
C GLY A 973 17.92 -25.35 -21.20
N VAL A 974 17.72 -24.26 -20.46
CA VAL A 974 17.37 -22.94 -21.02
C VAL A 974 18.62 -22.08 -21.13
N THR A 975 18.95 -21.63 -22.34
CA THR A 975 20.07 -20.71 -22.60
C THR A 975 19.56 -19.29 -22.81
N LYS A 976 20.17 -18.34 -22.11
CA LYS A 976 19.94 -16.89 -22.27
C LYS A 976 21.26 -16.17 -22.49
N GLN A 977 21.20 -14.90 -22.88
CA GLN A 977 22.38 -14.09 -23.12
C GLN A 977 22.21 -12.68 -22.58
N GLY A 978 23.30 -12.15 -22.04
CA GLY A 978 23.45 -10.75 -21.65
C GLY A 978 24.50 -10.05 -22.49
N VAL A 979 24.47 -8.72 -22.52
CA VAL A 979 25.46 -7.93 -23.25
C VAL A 979 25.98 -6.77 -22.41
N VAL A 980 27.26 -6.45 -22.59
CA VAL A 980 27.88 -5.21 -22.10
C VAL A 980 28.53 -4.51 -23.27
N ASN A 981 28.13 -3.27 -23.54
CA ASN A 981 28.84 -2.43 -24.49
C ASN A 981 30.08 -1.85 -23.80
N VAL A 982 31.24 -1.92 -24.44
CA VAL A 982 32.51 -1.41 -23.91
C VAL A 982 33.14 -0.44 -24.89
N ARG A 983 33.79 0.59 -24.36
CA ARG A 983 34.48 1.63 -25.11
C ARG A 983 35.95 1.60 -24.72
N VAL A 984 36.81 1.69 -25.72
CA VAL A 984 38.25 1.84 -25.56
C VAL A 984 38.63 3.24 -26.02
N ARG A 985 39.33 3.97 -25.16
CA ARG A 985 39.89 5.28 -25.46
C ARG A 985 41.25 5.43 -24.78
N ASP A 986 42.26 5.74 -25.58
CA ASP A 986 43.63 6.00 -25.13
C ASP A 986 44.18 4.83 -24.27
N GLY A 987 43.85 3.60 -24.66
CA GLY A 987 44.24 2.37 -23.97
C GLY A 987 43.43 2.03 -22.72
N VAL A 988 42.45 2.87 -22.34
CA VAL A 988 41.53 2.61 -21.21
C VAL A 988 40.24 2.00 -21.73
N VAL A 989 39.75 0.94 -21.09
CA VAL A 989 38.48 0.28 -21.41
C VAL A 989 37.47 0.44 -20.27
N HIS A 990 36.27 0.90 -20.61
CA HIS A 990 35.14 1.10 -19.69
C HIS A 990 33.82 0.75 -20.36
N VAL A 991 32.73 0.67 -19.58
CA VAL A 991 31.37 0.43 -20.11
C VAL A 991 30.94 1.63 -20.97
N ALA A 992 30.46 1.39 -22.19
CA ALA A 992 30.14 2.40 -23.19
C ALA A 992 28.76 3.09 -23.02
N GLY A 993 28.18 3.02 -21.82
CA GLY A 993 26.86 3.60 -21.51
C GLY A 993 26.92 5.05 -21.04
N ASP A 994 25.79 5.74 -21.11
CA ASP A 994 25.67 7.08 -20.55
C ASP A 994 25.83 7.03 -19.04
N MET A 995 26.82 7.74 -18.51
CA MET A 995 26.98 7.91 -17.07
C MET A 995 25.85 8.81 -16.55
N ILE A 996 24.91 8.26 -15.79
CA ILE A 996 23.76 9.01 -15.25
C ILE A 996 24.01 9.53 -13.83
N GLU A 997 24.83 8.83 -13.05
CA GLU A 997 25.20 9.17 -11.69
C GLU A 997 26.66 8.75 -11.42
N ALA A 998 27.25 9.25 -10.35
CA ALA A 998 28.48 8.71 -9.76
C ALA A 998 28.35 8.65 -8.25
N SER A 999 28.96 7.65 -7.62
CA SER A 999 28.91 7.44 -6.18
C SER A 999 30.31 7.50 -5.58
N LEU A 1000 30.45 8.20 -4.47
CA LEU A 1000 31.65 8.33 -3.66
C LEU A 1000 31.43 7.62 -2.32
N LEU A 1001 32.37 6.75 -1.96
CA LEU A 1001 32.52 6.21 -0.61
C LEU A 1001 33.84 6.69 -0.02
N VAL A 1002 33.83 7.10 1.25
CA VAL A 1002 35.03 7.47 2.02
C VAL A 1002 35.15 6.54 3.21
N ALA A 1003 36.21 5.74 3.26
CA ALA A 1003 36.41 4.68 4.26
C ALA A 1003 35.17 3.77 4.41
N GLY A 1004 34.56 3.39 3.28
CA GLY A 1004 33.36 2.55 3.23
C GLY A 1004 32.03 3.28 3.51
N LYS A 1005 32.06 4.57 3.86
CA LYS A 1005 30.86 5.36 4.15
C LYS A 1005 30.37 6.15 2.94
N GLU A 1006 29.06 6.17 2.72
CA GLU A 1006 28.38 6.75 1.55
C GLU A 1006 27.67 8.07 1.88
N ALA A 1007 27.00 8.16 3.02
CA ALA A 1007 26.29 9.37 3.44
C ALA A 1007 27.03 10.11 4.57
N TYR A 1008 27.59 9.37 5.53
CA TYR A 1008 28.19 9.96 6.71
C TYR A 1008 29.30 9.10 7.36
N GLY A 1009 30.33 9.75 7.91
CA GLY A 1009 31.30 9.11 8.80
C GLY A 1009 31.84 10.03 9.89
N ALA A 1010 32.28 9.47 11.01
CA ALA A 1010 33.02 10.21 12.04
C ALA A 1010 34.51 9.82 11.93
N PHE A 1011 35.37 10.79 11.63
CA PHE A 1011 36.76 10.51 11.29
C PHE A 1011 37.71 11.19 12.29
N PRO A 1012 38.46 10.41 13.08
CA PRO A 1012 39.56 10.94 13.87
C PRO A 1012 40.71 11.41 12.97
N LEU A 1013 41.68 12.12 13.57
CA LEU A 1013 42.95 12.45 12.94
C LEU A 1013 43.58 11.15 12.39
N ASN A 1014 43.84 11.13 11.08
CA ASN A 1014 44.32 9.95 10.37
C ASN A 1014 45.34 10.34 9.29
N ASP A 1015 46.08 9.36 8.76
CA ASP A 1015 47.11 9.56 7.72
C ASP A 1015 46.51 9.54 6.29
N GLY A 1016 45.21 9.80 6.16
CA GLY A 1016 44.44 9.85 4.92
C GLY A 1016 43.40 8.73 4.82
N LEU A 1017 42.17 9.12 4.51
CA LEU A 1017 41.01 8.24 4.34
C LEU A 1017 40.99 7.62 2.94
N PRO A 1018 40.87 6.30 2.79
CA PRO A 1018 40.69 5.70 1.47
C PRO A 1018 39.34 6.12 0.88
N TYR A 1019 39.26 6.20 -0.44
CA TYR A 1019 37.99 6.44 -1.13
C TYR A 1019 37.79 5.45 -2.28
N ALA A 1020 36.53 5.22 -2.62
CA ALA A 1020 36.11 4.53 -3.83
C ALA A 1020 35.13 5.42 -4.61
N ILE A 1021 35.27 5.47 -5.93
CA ILE A 1021 34.38 6.23 -6.79
C ILE A 1021 33.95 5.37 -7.98
N THR A 1022 32.64 5.32 -8.22
CA THR A 1022 32.05 4.43 -9.23
C THR A 1022 30.97 5.19 -10.00
N GLY A 1023 31.01 5.16 -11.34
CA GLY A 1023 29.95 5.71 -12.18
C GLY A 1023 28.77 4.73 -12.28
N ARG A 1024 27.61 5.20 -12.74
CA ARG A 1024 26.43 4.36 -12.99
C ARG A 1024 25.92 4.57 -14.40
N SER A 1025 25.66 3.47 -15.10
CA SER A 1025 25.16 3.49 -16.47
C SER A 1025 23.63 3.63 -16.51
N ALA A 1026 23.13 4.20 -17.62
CA ALA A 1026 21.71 4.23 -17.92
C ALA A 1026 21.10 2.82 -18.08
N GLU A 1027 21.91 1.83 -18.44
CA GLU A 1027 21.53 0.42 -18.60
C GLU A 1027 21.60 -0.39 -17.29
N GLY A 1028 22.12 0.20 -16.21
CA GLY A 1028 22.31 -0.45 -14.92
C GLY A 1028 23.74 -1.01 -14.71
N GLY A 1029 24.19 -0.99 -13.46
CA GLY A 1029 25.50 -1.47 -13.04
C GLY A 1029 26.60 -0.39 -12.99
N PRO A 1030 27.80 -0.75 -12.49
CA PRO A 1030 28.90 0.18 -12.29
C PRO A 1030 29.65 0.51 -13.60
N ILE A 1031 30.11 1.75 -13.72
CA ILE A 1031 31.07 2.22 -14.72
C ILE A 1031 32.39 2.52 -14.00
N GLY A 1032 33.46 1.88 -14.45
CA GLY A 1032 34.81 2.22 -14.00
C GLY A 1032 35.22 3.63 -14.45
N LEU A 1033 35.76 4.41 -13.53
CA LEU A 1033 36.08 5.83 -13.75
C LEU A 1033 37.57 6.11 -14.04
N GLY A 1034 38.36 5.08 -14.39
CA GLY A 1034 39.79 5.25 -14.66
C GLY A 1034 40.12 6.21 -15.83
N ALA A 1035 39.19 6.40 -16.77
CA ALA A 1035 39.30 7.35 -17.88
C ALA A 1035 38.66 8.73 -17.57
N ALA A 1036 38.01 8.88 -16.41
CA ALA A 1036 37.28 10.10 -16.09
C ALA A 1036 38.22 11.20 -15.58
N ARG A 1037 37.90 12.45 -15.92
CA ARG A 1037 38.48 13.62 -15.26
C ARG A 1037 37.69 13.92 -14.00
N ILE A 1038 38.34 13.88 -12.84
CA ILE A 1038 37.72 14.11 -11.54
C ILE A 1038 38.18 15.45 -10.98
N ARG A 1039 37.23 16.32 -10.63
CA ARG A 1039 37.46 17.53 -9.84
C ARG A 1039 36.92 17.31 -8.43
N TRP A 1040 37.79 17.42 -7.44
CA TRP A 1040 37.45 17.20 -6.03
C TRP A 1040 37.03 18.48 -5.34
N HIS A 1041 36.13 18.33 -4.37
CA HIS A 1041 35.63 19.40 -3.51
C HIS A 1041 35.65 18.95 -2.05
N GLY A 1042 35.96 19.88 -1.17
CA GLY A 1042 35.88 19.71 0.27
C GLY A 1042 35.45 21.02 0.91
N GLY A 1043 34.56 20.94 1.90
CA GLY A 1043 34.01 22.13 2.53
C GLY A 1043 33.59 21.92 3.98
N ILE A 1044 33.54 23.01 4.73
CA ILE A 1044 33.02 23.06 6.09
C ILE A 1044 31.55 23.44 6.05
N VAL A 1045 30.72 22.74 6.83
CA VAL A 1045 29.28 22.99 6.89
C VAL A 1045 29.00 24.12 7.89
N ASP A 1046 28.35 25.19 7.44
CA ASP A 1046 28.02 26.34 8.27
C ASP A 1046 26.77 26.06 9.12
N LEU A 1047 26.96 25.37 10.25
CA LEU A 1047 25.86 25.03 11.16
C LEU A 1047 25.15 26.25 11.78
N SER A 1048 25.76 27.44 11.71
CA SER A 1048 25.16 28.69 12.15
C SER A 1048 24.37 29.42 11.04
N GLY A 1049 24.57 29.03 9.79
CA GLY A 1049 23.98 29.69 8.62
C GLY A 1049 22.76 28.96 8.12
N GLY A 1050 21.58 29.59 8.19
CA GLY A 1050 20.33 28.99 7.72
C GLY A 1050 19.19 29.31 8.67
N ASP A 1051 17.97 29.10 8.19
CA ASP A 1051 16.74 29.20 8.99
C ASP A 1051 15.70 28.23 8.43
N LYS A 1052 14.50 28.16 9.03
CA LYS A 1052 13.45 27.22 8.60
C LYS A 1052 13.19 27.19 7.07
N TYR A 1053 13.61 28.21 6.34
CA TYR A 1053 13.39 28.39 4.91
C TYR A 1053 14.66 28.30 4.06
N LYS A 1054 15.83 28.62 4.63
CA LYS A 1054 17.13 28.55 3.94
C LYS A 1054 17.98 27.38 4.46
N PRO A 1055 18.34 26.40 3.61
CA PRO A 1055 19.21 25.30 4.03
C PRO A 1055 20.59 25.80 4.40
N ILE A 1056 21.28 25.03 5.25
CA ILE A 1056 22.67 25.29 5.60
C ILE A 1056 23.57 25.20 4.38
N ALA A 1057 24.54 26.11 4.29
CA ALA A 1057 25.52 26.15 3.22
C ALA A 1057 26.77 25.32 3.56
N ILE A 1058 27.43 24.84 2.51
CA ILE A 1058 28.78 24.24 2.59
C ILE A 1058 29.76 25.26 2.04
N GLN A 1059 30.68 25.73 2.88
CA GLN A 1059 31.75 26.62 2.46
C GLN A 1059 32.94 25.77 1.96
N GLU A 1060 33.18 25.79 0.65
CA GLU A 1060 34.37 25.14 0.07
C GLU A 1060 35.66 25.74 0.65
N VAL A 1061 36.62 24.87 0.99
CA VAL A 1061 37.93 25.22 1.53
C VAL A 1061 39.02 24.41 0.82
N ASP A 1062 40.22 24.97 0.71
CA ASP A 1062 41.37 24.34 0.05
C ASP A 1062 42.21 23.47 1.00
N THR A 1063 41.80 23.34 2.26
CA THR A 1063 42.50 22.59 3.30
C THR A 1063 42.33 21.07 3.19
N PHE A 1064 41.44 20.59 2.32
CA PHE A 1064 41.38 19.18 1.94
C PHE A 1064 42.41 18.88 0.84
N ALA A 1065 43.21 17.83 1.03
CA ALA A 1065 44.14 17.37 0.00
C ALA A 1065 43.75 15.99 -0.54
N PHE A 1066 43.72 15.86 -1.86
CA PHE A 1066 43.33 14.63 -2.56
C PHE A 1066 44.57 14.04 -3.26
N LYS A 1067 45.09 12.92 -2.75
CA LYS A 1067 46.34 12.30 -3.25
C LYS A 1067 46.23 10.78 -3.28
N ARG A 1068 46.61 10.14 -4.40
CA ARG A 1068 46.86 8.69 -4.52
C ARG A 1068 45.83 7.83 -3.75
N ASN A 1069 44.56 7.88 -4.16
CA ASN A 1069 43.44 7.13 -3.58
C ASN A 1069 43.11 7.45 -2.11
N LYS A 1070 43.62 8.56 -1.57
CA LYS A 1070 43.33 9.03 -0.22
C LYS A 1070 42.84 10.48 -0.20
N ILE A 1071 41.98 10.76 0.78
CA ILE A 1071 41.53 12.09 1.18
C ILE A 1071 42.23 12.43 2.49
N ILE A 1072 43.02 13.49 2.51
CA ILE A 1072 43.64 14.04 3.72
C ILE A 1072 42.74 15.17 4.20
N THR A 1073 42.15 14.98 5.38
CA THR A 1073 41.24 15.94 6.02
C THR A 1073 42.02 17.03 6.76
N PRO A 1074 41.46 18.24 6.91
CA PRO A 1074 42.08 19.26 7.75
C PRO A 1074 42.08 18.84 9.22
N ALA A 1075 43.15 19.19 9.94
CA ALA A 1075 43.16 19.09 11.40
C ALA A 1075 42.21 20.13 11.99
N VAL A 1076 41.49 19.76 13.05
CA VAL A 1076 40.51 20.62 13.71
C VAL A 1076 40.76 20.67 15.21
N GLU A 1077 40.51 21.81 15.85
CA GLU A 1077 40.72 21.97 17.29
C GLU A 1077 39.53 21.43 18.12
N LYS A 1078 38.35 21.39 17.51
CA LYS A 1078 37.09 20.89 18.07
C LYS A 1078 36.33 20.10 16.99
N PRO A 1079 35.39 19.20 17.37
CA PRO A 1079 34.56 18.50 16.41
C PRO A 1079 33.92 19.48 15.41
N THR A 1080 34.13 19.23 14.11
CA THR A 1080 33.72 20.13 13.03
C THR A 1080 33.04 19.33 11.92
N ARG A 1081 31.84 19.75 11.51
CA ARG A 1081 31.11 19.13 10.40
C ARG A 1081 31.67 19.60 9.06
N ALA A 1082 32.03 18.68 8.20
CA ALA A 1082 32.48 18.92 6.84
C ALA A 1082 31.77 18.00 5.83
N ALA A 1083 32.04 18.19 4.55
CA ALA A 1083 31.58 17.31 3.48
C ALA A 1083 32.60 17.28 2.33
N VAL A 1084 32.66 16.14 1.63
CA VAL A 1084 33.47 15.97 0.41
C VAL A 1084 32.62 15.39 -0.72
N TRP A 1085 32.91 15.81 -1.95
CA TRP A 1085 32.26 15.32 -3.17
C TRP A 1085 33.17 15.55 -4.39
N ALA A 1086 32.77 15.05 -5.55
CA ALA A 1086 33.52 15.24 -6.78
C ALA A 1086 32.62 15.49 -8.00
N ASP A 1087 33.09 16.31 -8.95
CA ASP A 1087 32.56 16.37 -10.31
C ASP A 1087 33.35 15.40 -11.20
N VAL A 1088 32.66 14.42 -11.76
CA VAL A 1088 33.22 13.37 -12.61
C VAL A 1088 32.84 13.64 -14.04
N THR A 1089 33.83 13.84 -14.91
CA THR A 1089 33.63 14.01 -16.35
C THR A 1089 34.11 12.78 -17.10
N LEU A 1090 33.19 12.06 -17.73
CA LEU A 1090 33.49 10.92 -18.61
C LEU A 1090 32.79 11.13 -19.94
N ASP A 1091 33.51 10.94 -21.05
CA ASP A 1091 32.99 11.08 -22.42
C ASP A 1091 32.22 12.39 -22.69
N GLY A 1092 32.70 13.49 -22.09
CA GLY A 1092 32.12 14.83 -22.27
C GLY A 1092 30.92 15.15 -21.38
N LYS A 1093 30.42 14.17 -20.61
CA LYS A 1093 29.34 14.37 -19.63
C LYS A 1093 29.90 14.50 -18.23
N THR A 1094 29.47 15.53 -17.50
CA THR A 1094 29.83 15.75 -16.10
C THR A 1094 28.65 15.41 -15.20
N VAL A 1095 28.89 14.59 -14.17
CA VAL A 1095 27.94 14.33 -13.08
C VAL A 1095 28.64 14.59 -11.74
N THR A 1096 27.90 15.06 -10.74
CA THR A 1096 28.42 15.25 -9.39
C THR A 1096 28.10 14.02 -8.55
N THR A 1097 29.04 13.57 -7.72
CA THR A 1097 28.80 12.46 -6.80
C THR A 1097 27.83 12.83 -5.69
N ASN A 1098 27.34 11.83 -4.95
CA ASN A 1098 26.83 12.07 -3.61
C ASN A 1098 27.88 12.79 -2.75
N LYS A 1099 27.41 13.50 -1.72
CA LYS A 1099 28.25 14.11 -0.68
C LYS A 1099 28.41 13.13 0.46
N VAL A 1100 29.66 12.92 0.88
CA VAL A 1100 29.95 12.22 2.13
C VAL A 1100 30.15 13.27 3.22
N PHE A 1101 29.16 13.39 4.11
CA PHE A 1101 29.25 14.25 5.28
C PHE A 1101 30.20 13.63 6.32
N MET A 1102 30.88 14.47 7.10
CA MET A 1102 31.82 13.96 8.08
C MET A 1102 31.90 14.82 9.35
N ASP A 1103 31.92 14.16 10.50
CA ASP A 1103 32.38 14.77 11.76
C ASP A 1103 33.90 14.60 11.83
N LEU A 1104 34.65 15.68 11.61
CA LEU A 1104 36.10 15.71 11.80
C LEU A 1104 36.39 15.84 13.30
N LEU A 1105 37.15 14.90 13.86
CA LEU A 1105 37.42 14.84 15.30
C LEU A 1105 38.85 15.28 15.62
N PRO A 1106 39.08 15.95 16.76
CA PRO A 1106 40.36 16.57 17.08
C PRO A 1106 41.35 15.62 17.78
N TYR A 1107 41.19 14.30 17.61
CA TYR A 1107 41.97 13.24 18.27
C TYR A 1107 42.14 12.05 17.31
N ARG A 1108 43.08 11.14 17.60
CA ARG A 1108 43.30 9.86 16.92
C ARG A 1108 42.98 8.68 17.84
N ASP A 1109 42.60 7.56 17.26
CA ASP A 1109 42.59 6.28 18.00
C ASP A 1109 44.01 5.73 18.09
N LEU A 1110 44.49 5.51 19.31
CA LEU A 1110 45.82 5.00 19.61
C LEU A 1110 45.84 3.49 19.88
N ALA A 1111 44.67 2.87 20.09
CA ALA A 1111 44.57 1.47 20.53
C ALA A 1111 45.14 0.49 19.50
N GLY A 1112 44.83 0.68 18.21
CA GLY A 1112 45.33 -0.18 17.13
C GLY A 1112 46.85 -0.13 16.92
N THR A 1113 47.56 0.82 17.54
CA THR A 1113 49.03 0.91 17.52
C THR A 1113 49.68 0.58 18.86
N ALA A 1114 48.87 0.25 19.88
CA ALA A 1114 49.34 -0.04 21.22
C ALA A 1114 49.85 -1.49 21.33
N GLU A 1115 50.79 -1.72 22.23
CA GLU A 1115 51.10 -3.08 22.71
C GLU A 1115 50.02 -3.48 23.73
N ILE A 1116 49.22 -4.50 23.41
CA ILE A 1116 48.06 -4.90 24.22
C ILE A 1116 48.36 -6.18 25.01
N THR A 1117 48.26 -6.09 26.34
CA THR A 1117 48.36 -7.24 27.25
C THR A 1117 47.09 -7.40 28.08
N SER A 1118 46.80 -8.61 28.53
CA SER A 1118 45.65 -8.89 29.39
C SER A 1118 45.96 -9.96 30.42
N SER A 1119 45.20 -9.99 31.53
CA SER A 1119 45.33 -11.08 32.51
C SER A 1119 44.71 -12.40 32.06
N HIS A 1120 43.74 -12.33 31.15
CA HIS A 1120 43.00 -13.48 30.60
C HIS A 1120 42.88 -13.36 29.09
N GLN A 1121 42.71 -14.49 28.39
CA GLN A 1121 42.51 -14.53 26.93
C GLN A 1121 43.50 -13.65 26.14
N GLN A 1122 44.80 -13.76 26.41
CA GLN A 1122 45.84 -12.95 25.75
C GLN A 1122 45.81 -13.09 24.22
N SER A 1123 45.40 -14.24 23.67
CA SER A 1123 45.22 -14.40 22.22
C SER A 1123 44.01 -13.63 21.67
N GLY A 1124 43.00 -13.36 22.50
CA GLY A 1124 41.78 -12.64 22.11
C GLY A 1124 41.91 -11.12 22.13
N VAL A 1125 43.00 -10.56 22.64
CA VAL A 1125 43.17 -9.09 22.67
C VAL A 1125 43.33 -8.49 21.27
N ALA A 1126 43.75 -9.29 20.29
CA ALA A 1126 43.83 -8.86 18.90
C ALA A 1126 42.44 -8.53 18.33
N ASN A 1127 41.39 -9.15 18.84
CA ASN A 1127 40.00 -8.89 18.43
C ASN A 1127 39.49 -7.53 18.92
N LEU A 1128 40.16 -6.86 19.87
CA LEU A 1128 39.73 -5.57 20.42
C LEU A 1128 40.06 -4.38 19.52
N VAL A 1129 40.85 -4.60 18.46
CA VAL A 1129 41.37 -3.56 17.56
C VAL A 1129 41.44 -4.05 16.11
N ASP A 1130 40.69 -5.11 15.77
CA ASP A 1130 40.67 -5.64 14.40
C ASP A 1130 39.63 -4.94 13.51
N GLY A 1131 38.89 -4.00 14.10
CA GLY A 1131 37.87 -3.19 13.44
C GLY A 1131 36.60 -3.96 13.13
N ARG A 1132 36.47 -5.20 13.62
CA ARG A 1132 35.29 -6.04 13.37
C ARG A 1132 34.32 -5.95 14.54
N THR A 1133 33.05 -5.86 14.21
CA THR A 1133 31.99 -5.92 15.21
C THR A 1133 30.97 -6.99 14.80
N ILE A 1134 29.71 -6.83 15.14
CA ILE A 1134 28.68 -7.79 14.74
C ILE A 1134 28.29 -7.46 13.29
N GLU A 1135 28.57 -8.38 12.38
CA GLU A 1135 28.41 -8.21 10.94
C GLU A 1135 27.57 -9.35 10.33
N GLY A 1136 26.99 -9.15 9.14
CA GLY A 1136 26.12 -10.12 8.44
C GLY A 1136 26.70 -11.53 8.24
N THR A 1137 28.03 -11.62 8.18
CA THR A 1137 28.77 -12.87 7.89
C THR A 1137 29.41 -13.52 9.11
N ARG A 1138 29.53 -12.79 10.24
CA ARG A 1138 30.28 -13.23 11.41
C ARG A 1138 29.58 -12.78 12.68
N PHE A 1139 29.09 -13.74 13.44
CA PHE A 1139 28.36 -13.50 14.66
C PHE A 1139 29.22 -13.88 15.86
N ASP A 1140 29.56 -12.91 16.70
CA ASP A 1140 30.18 -13.21 18.00
C ASP A 1140 31.57 -13.89 17.90
N GLU A 1141 32.17 -13.91 16.70
CA GLU A 1141 33.45 -14.59 16.39
C GLU A 1141 34.68 -13.70 16.66
N SER A 1142 34.54 -12.37 16.67
CA SER A 1142 35.60 -11.41 17.04
C SER A 1142 35.25 -10.71 18.35
N LYS A 1143 35.74 -11.26 19.47
CA LYS A 1143 35.60 -10.66 20.80
C LYS A 1143 36.68 -11.10 21.77
N TRP A 1144 36.86 -10.33 22.84
CA TRP A 1144 37.57 -10.74 24.04
C TRP A 1144 36.55 -11.09 25.14
N SER A 1145 36.68 -12.29 25.73
CA SER A 1145 35.69 -12.83 26.68
C SER A 1145 36.34 -13.36 27.95
N VAL A 1146 35.75 -13.08 29.11
CA VAL A 1146 36.18 -13.66 30.40
C VAL A 1146 34.96 -14.15 31.19
N PRO A 1147 35.00 -15.33 31.85
CA PRO A 1147 33.91 -15.81 32.69
C PRO A 1147 33.51 -14.82 33.80
N ALA A 1148 32.22 -14.77 34.12
CA ALA A 1148 31.76 -13.99 35.27
C ALA A 1148 32.33 -14.54 36.58
N GLY A 1149 32.68 -13.64 37.51
CA GLY A 1149 33.29 -13.96 38.81
C GLY A 1149 34.82 -13.93 38.82
N GLU A 1150 35.48 -13.82 37.67
CA GLU A 1150 36.94 -13.71 37.56
C GLU A 1150 37.37 -12.25 37.40
N ALA A 1151 38.25 -11.76 38.27
CA ALA A 1151 38.83 -10.43 38.12
C ALA A 1151 39.81 -10.40 36.95
N ALA A 1152 39.62 -9.48 36.01
CA ALA A 1152 40.41 -9.41 34.79
C ALA A 1152 40.84 -7.98 34.45
N TRP A 1153 41.84 -7.83 33.58
CA TRP A 1153 42.24 -6.53 33.06
C TRP A 1153 42.79 -6.64 31.64
N ILE A 1154 42.66 -5.54 30.89
CA ILE A 1154 43.29 -5.30 29.58
C ILE A 1154 44.12 -4.03 29.70
N GLN A 1155 45.34 -4.04 29.17
CA GLN A 1155 46.28 -2.94 29.22
C GLN A 1155 46.76 -2.60 27.81
N PHE A 1156 46.65 -1.31 27.47
CA PHE A 1156 47.16 -0.72 26.25
C PHE A 1156 48.39 0.12 26.60
N LYS A 1157 49.56 -0.28 26.10
CA LYS A 1157 50.77 0.55 26.13
C LYS A 1157 50.87 1.32 24.83
N LEU A 1158 50.55 2.60 24.91
CA LEU A 1158 50.54 3.54 23.80
C LEU A 1158 51.98 3.76 23.28
N PRO A 1159 52.15 4.09 21.99
CA PRO A 1159 53.47 4.30 21.39
C PRO A 1159 54.26 5.44 22.05
N ALA A 1160 53.56 6.43 22.63
CA ALA A 1160 54.13 7.50 23.43
C ALA A 1160 53.14 7.97 24.50
N SER A 1161 53.65 8.66 25.54
CA SER A 1161 52.79 9.35 26.50
C SER A 1161 51.97 10.43 25.77
N SER A 1162 50.64 10.32 25.85
CA SER A 1162 49.70 11.10 25.03
C SER A 1162 48.59 11.71 25.89
N ASP A 1163 48.00 12.81 25.43
CA ASP A 1163 46.84 13.43 26.08
C ASP A 1163 45.56 12.69 25.64
N ILE A 1164 45.00 11.89 26.54
CA ILE A 1164 43.83 11.05 26.29
C ILE A 1164 42.56 11.87 26.55
N SER A 1165 41.61 11.73 25.63
CA SER A 1165 40.32 12.45 25.60
C SER A 1165 39.11 11.54 25.91
N SER A 1166 39.14 10.28 25.48
CA SER A 1166 38.11 9.30 25.81
C SER A 1166 38.58 7.86 25.57
N ILE A 1167 37.82 6.92 26.12
CA ILE A 1167 37.87 5.50 25.74
C ILE A 1167 36.52 5.16 25.12
N ALA A 1168 36.52 4.57 23.93
CA ALA A 1168 35.32 4.05 23.29
C ALA A 1168 35.32 2.52 23.37
N ILE A 1169 34.19 1.91 23.73
CA ILE A 1169 34.08 0.45 23.81
C ILE A 1169 32.82 -0.01 23.07
N ASN A 1170 32.98 -0.92 22.12
CA ASN A 1170 31.87 -1.66 21.53
C ASN A 1170 31.61 -2.92 22.36
N PHE A 1171 30.40 -3.07 22.87
CA PHE A 1171 29.99 -4.22 23.66
C PHE A 1171 29.19 -5.21 22.83
N ASN A 1172 29.16 -6.47 23.27
CA ASN A 1172 28.36 -7.49 22.63
C ASN A 1172 26.86 -7.22 22.76
N SER A 1173 26.09 -7.58 21.73
CA SER A 1173 24.64 -7.41 21.71
C SER A 1173 23.91 -8.47 20.88
N LEU A 1174 22.70 -8.81 21.32
CA LEU A 1174 21.81 -9.73 20.63
C LEU A 1174 20.37 -9.26 20.80
N ASP A 1175 19.60 -9.23 19.71
CA ASP A 1175 18.20 -8.79 19.68
C ASP A 1175 18.03 -7.41 20.38
N GLN A 1176 18.91 -6.47 20.01
CA GLN A 1176 18.99 -5.09 20.56
C GLN A 1176 19.19 -4.98 22.07
N LYS A 1177 19.74 -6.02 22.72
CA LYS A 1177 20.08 -6.00 24.14
C LYS A 1177 21.57 -6.18 24.32
N TYR A 1178 22.14 -5.43 25.26
CA TYR A 1178 23.51 -5.66 25.69
C TYR A 1178 23.63 -7.06 26.29
N LEU A 1179 24.66 -7.80 25.87
CA LEU A 1179 24.95 -9.15 26.33
C LEU A 1179 26.32 -9.16 27.01
N ASN A 1180 26.43 -9.85 28.16
CA ASN A 1180 27.72 -10.08 28.83
C ASN A 1180 28.55 -8.80 29.08
N THR A 1181 27.91 -7.66 29.37
CA THR A 1181 28.62 -6.42 29.71
C THR A 1181 29.17 -6.48 31.15
N PRO A 1182 30.32 -5.86 31.44
CA PRO A 1182 30.79 -5.68 32.81
C PRO A 1182 29.84 -4.76 33.61
N LYS A 1183 29.61 -5.01 34.89
CA LYS A 1183 28.86 -4.07 35.76
C LYS A 1183 29.64 -2.80 36.00
N THR A 1184 30.93 -2.95 36.27
CA THR A 1184 31.86 -1.85 36.52
C THR A 1184 33.15 -2.04 35.72
N ILE A 1185 33.70 -0.92 35.25
CA ILE A 1185 34.97 -0.84 34.53
C ILE A 1185 35.80 0.20 35.26
N LYS A 1186 36.93 -0.23 35.84
CA LYS A 1186 37.89 0.67 36.45
C LYS A 1186 38.92 1.07 35.41
N ILE A 1187 38.93 2.34 35.04
CA ILE A 1187 39.88 2.90 34.07
C ILE A 1187 41.08 3.42 34.86
N GLN A 1188 42.25 2.85 34.60
CA GLN A 1188 43.51 3.22 35.23
C GLN A 1188 44.49 3.75 34.20
N THR A 1189 45.32 4.70 34.60
CA THR A 1189 46.34 5.32 33.74
C THR A 1189 47.70 5.31 34.42
N SER A 1190 48.77 5.27 33.63
CA SER A 1190 50.14 5.33 34.13
C SER A 1190 51.08 5.92 33.08
N GLU A 1191 52.12 6.63 33.53
CA GLU A 1191 53.21 7.10 32.66
C GLU A 1191 54.32 6.05 32.52
N ASP A 1192 54.56 5.23 33.54
CA ASP A 1192 55.72 4.31 33.64
C ASP A 1192 55.33 2.82 33.56
N GLY A 1193 54.04 2.49 33.65
CA GLY A 1193 53.50 1.14 33.69
C GLY A 1193 53.59 0.45 35.06
N ALA A 1194 54.18 1.12 36.05
CA ALA A 1194 54.37 0.61 37.42
C ALA A 1194 53.50 1.36 38.44
N SER A 1195 53.41 2.68 38.32
CA SER A 1195 52.65 3.59 39.17
C SER A 1195 51.30 3.88 38.53
N TRP A 1196 50.23 3.32 39.08
CA TRP A 1196 48.88 3.41 38.49
C TRP A 1196 48.01 4.43 39.23
N ASN A 1197 47.39 5.30 38.45
CA ASN A 1197 46.36 6.23 38.92
C ASN A 1197 44.98 5.71 38.50
N ASP A 1198 44.05 5.65 39.45
CA ASP A 1198 42.64 5.39 39.15
C ASP A 1198 42.04 6.64 38.52
N ALA A 1199 41.84 6.62 37.20
CA ALA A 1199 41.30 7.76 36.47
C ALA A 1199 39.77 7.83 36.55
N GLY A 1200 39.12 6.72 36.91
CA GLY A 1200 37.69 6.66 37.22
C GLY A 1200 37.14 5.24 37.22
N THR A 1201 35.96 5.05 37.81
CA THR A 1201 35.17 3.82 37.68
C THR A 1201 33.87 4.19 36.98
N VAL A 1202 33.61 3.53 35.85
CA VAL A 1202 32.38 3.70 35.05
C VAL A 1202 31.59 2.40 35.06
N ASN A 1203 30.31 2.47 34.69
CA ASN A 1203 29.49 1.28 34.53
C ASN A 1203 29.52 0.82 33.08
N GLY A 1204 29.48 -0.50 32.86
CA GLY A 1204 29.11 -1.02 31.54
C GLY A 1204 27.64 -0.75 31.26
N PRO A 1205 27.24 -0.64 29.99
CA PRO A 1205 25.87 -0.33 29.62
C PRO A 1205 24.94 -1.52 29.95
N THR A 1206 23.66 -1.23 30.21
CA THR A 1206 22.62 -2.24 30.45
C THR A 1206 21.34 -1.92 29.67
N GLY A 1207 20.46 -2.90 29.50
CA GLY A 1207 19.20 -2.71 28.79
C GLY A 1207 19.37 -2.80 27.28
N THR A 1208 18.82 -1.82 26.55
CA THR A 1208 18.80 -1.80 25.08
C THR A 1208 20.10 -1.27 24.49
N ALA A 1209 20.65 -1.95 23.50
CA ALA A 1209 21.81 -1.52 22.72
C ALA A 1209 21.37 -0.78 21.43
N ASP A 1210 22.21 0.14 20.95
CA ASP A 1210 22.16 0.61 19.55
C ASP A 1210 23.20 -0.19 18.77
N PHE A 1211 22.80 -0.78 17.66
CA PHE A 1211 23.64 -1.69 16.91
C PHE A 1211 24.75 -0.95 16.15
N GLY A 1212 25.98 -1.43 16.20
CA GLY A 1212 27.13 -0.81 15.55
C GLY A 1212 27.72 0.41 16.26
N PHE A 1213 27.27 0.73 17.48
CA PHE A 1213 27.75 1.91 18.23
C PHE A 1213 28.63 1.57 19.43
N SER A 1214 29.68 2.38 19.59
CA SER A 1214 30.53 2.36 20.78
C SER A 1214 29.89 3.16 21.92
N THR A 1215 30.08 2.72 23.17
CA THR A 1215 29.88 3.57 24.35
C THR A 1215 31.13 4.43 24.57
N GLN A 1216 30.93 5.74 24.72
CA GLN A 1216 32.02 6.69 24.94
C GLN A 1216 32.18 6.97 26.45
N TYR A 1217 33.40 6.81 26.95
CA TYR A 1217 33.79 7.13 28.32
C TYR A 1217 34.79 8.29 28.29
N PRO A 1218 34.35 9.53 28.57
CA PRO A 1218 35.25 10.68 28.63
C PRO A 1218 36.38 10.46 29.64
N LEU A 1219 37.59 10.84 29.25
CA LEU A 1219 38.77 10.71 30.08
C LEU A 1219 39.65 11.94 29.86
N THR A 1220 40.20 12.51 30.90
CA THR A 1220 41.19 13.60 30.79
C THR A 1220 42.41 13.21 31.59
N ALA A 1221 43.38 12.60 30.90
CA ALA A 1221 44.61 12.13 31.51
C ALA A 1221 45.74 12.15 30.50
N LYS A 1222 46.94 12.47 30.97
CA LYS A 1222 48.18 12.24 30.22
C LYS A 1222 48.77 10.92 30.66
N ALA A 1223 48.94 9.98 29.73
CA ALA A 1223 49.43 8.65 30.06
C ALA A 1223 50.08 7.95 28.87
N GLN A 1224 51.00 7.03 29.16
CA GLN A 1224 51.52 6.07 28.18
C GLN A 1224 50.80 4.71 28.29
N TYR A 1225 50.25 4.39 29.46
CA TYR A 1225 49.57 3.14 29.72
C TYR A 1225 48.13 3.41 30.14
N VAL A 1226 47.19 2.70 29.52
CA VAL A 1226 45.76 2.71 29.86
C VAL A 1226 45.35 1.29 30.19
N ARG A 1227 44.72 1.07 31.34
CA ARG A 1227 44.23 -0.24 31.76
C ARG A 1227 42.74 -0.20 32.06
N LEU A 1228 42.01 -1.13 31.47
CA LEU A 1228 40.62 -1.44 31.80
C LEU A 1228 40.63 -2.63 32.77
N ALA A 1229 40.23 -2.41 34.02
CA ALA A 1229 40.16 -3.45 35.04
C ALA A 1229 38.71 -3.77 35.42
N PHE A 1230 38.42 -5.06 35.56
CA PHE A 1230 37.11 -5.63 35.85
C PHE A 1230 37.19 -6.48 37.11
N ASN A 1231 36.25 -6.32 38.04
CA ASN A 1231 36.22 -7.08 39.30
C ASN A 1231 35.53 -8.46 39.18
N GLY A 1232 35.18 -8.90 37.96
CA GLY A 1232 34.43 -10.13 37.70
C GLY A 1232 32.91 -9.97 37.74
N ASP A 1233 32.39 -8.82 38.16
CA ASP A 1233 30.97 -8.52 38.14
C ASP A 1233 30.46 -8.26 36.71
N ALA A 1234 29.57 -9.12 36.20
CA ALA A 1234 28.99 -9.03 34.86
C ALA A 1234 27.45 -9.00 34.88
N ASN A 1235 26.83 -8.47 33.82
CA ASN A 1235 25.39 -8.53 33.56
C ASN A 1235 24.97 -9.79 32.77
N GLY A 1236 25.81 -10.83 32.78
CA GLY A 1236 25.63 -12.10 32.08
C GLY A 1236 26.56 -13.18 32.62
N SER A 1237 26.77 -14.25 31.86
CA SER A 1237 27.68 -15.34 32.25
C SER A 1237 29.16 -15.04 31.99
N ALA A 1238 29.45 -13.96 31.28
CA ALA A 1238 30.80 -13.52 30.91
C ALA A 1238 30.87 -11.99 30.81
N ILE A 1239 32.10 -11.47 30.65
CA ILE A 1239 32.42 -10.11 30.20
C ILE A 1239 32.92 -10.22 28.75
N ASP A 1240 32.14 -9.67 27.81
CA ASP A 1240 32.45 -9.65 26.39
C ASP A 1240 32.68 -8.21 25.90
N LEU A 1241 33.85 -7.97 25.29
CA LEU A 1241 34.18 -6.72 24.59
C LEU A 1241 34.47 -7.04 23.12
N LEU A 1242 33.91 -6.22 22.22
CA LEU A 1242 34.15 -6.35 20.77
C LEU A 1242 35.35 -5.52 20.37
N GLU A 1243 35.28 -4.19 20.53
CA GLU A 1243 36.33 -3.25 20.11
C GLU A 1243 36.60 -2.22 21.21
N VAL A 1244 37.84 -1.72 21.30
CA VAL A 1244 38.26 -0.66 22.22
C VAL A 1244 39.12 0.36 21.49
N ALA A 1245 38.68 1.61 21.46
CA ALA A 1245 39.47 2.74 20.99
C ALA A 1245 39.97 3.59 22.18
N VAL A 1246 41.24 4.01 22.12
CA VAL A 1246 41.85 4.93 23.09
C VAL A 1246 42.12 6.24 22.37
N ASN A 1247 41.21 7.20 22.52
CA ASN A 1247 41.22 8.45 21.76
C ASN A 1247 42.14 9.47 22.43
N GLY A 1248 43.21 9.88 21.75
CA GLY A 1248 44.19 10.86 22.25
C GLY A 1248 44.75 11.77 21.16
N ARG A 1249 45.45 12.84 21.58
CA ARG A 1249 46.11 13.80 20.67
C ARG A 1249 47.58 13.48 20.43
#